data_AF-A0A1M5M1V4-F1
#
_entry.id   AF-A0A1M5M1V4-F1
#
_cell.length_a   1.000
_cell.length_b   1.000
_cell.length_c   1.000
_cell.angle_alpha   90.00
_cell.angle_beta   90.00
_cell.angle_gamma   90.00
#
_symmetry.space_group_name_H-M   'P 1'
#
loop_
_entity.id
_entity.type
_entity.pdbx_description
1 polymer ?
#
loop_
_entity_poly.entity_id
_entity_poly.type
_entity_poly.pdbx_seq_one_letter_code
_entity_poly.pdbx_strand_id
1 'polypeptide(L)'
;MKKLFTILLVLFALKSYSQSYYKNLFDKKHYNTSIGNSNSHDQFEFAWGVPAHMEALMLMYEKTKDTTYANTLIKCIGNTIDRRDDLRDQIPGLFKIYDYRGTSGAAWSHNHYNIKMDSGAAYSHFVHSANILYPMAKFAAMVKKDLTIQNLKYNSSGRYAGQKYIAIANDLVQKVKETLEYHKGQWQTKYNPNSSSIPNDSIGYYKERDSISAYGPPIKYKGVIAPFNMQSAMGRVYVHMYRATEDSVYFKKFNQIANFIKLNTSVDSNLGSYKWIYWNHFYLRDDVSHAGLTVSFPYECFKYNMKNSANDSLYTSLDMERYVKTFTKDIYRGPLSIHDAVNYDGLKWDIKYSKVNNIPTDNDTKYDGYISYMWLYLSSQYDKKIYQIIADLQAAKNYYDHIQVEGSSLTLALLANFENFIVPVNTEHLYGEASDWRGVAKGNFSGGTDEEFVLIRNFDGMMGTMKPYNKGFLPATNSRLCGDITYNWKGLAAGDFFDDNKSEILALSDHTDFNKNGFYIYKIENNQIVEHSKLTGFGADSKWVGAAAGNFISGGKDDFIAVRNYNKEVRVYKFNGAAVELVYFNQLNLPANSKIKAVAAGNLDDDPKDEIVLLVDADDHMQNGVYVYDIDDNGVMTLIDKSIGFGADSYWSGLAVGNLDGVGADEIIAQRNFDGDHKIFQLKKLNGIQFLDNIGLESFPVSQVHNSVMCFGNFDPESQNDELVTLREDGGIVMFSAAKVIKKTSNTNKKSDPCQDELPAELFSLLKSSFILKEKSETIASAQRGK
;
A
#
# COMPACT_ATOMS: atom_id res chain seq x y z
N MET A 1 -18.24 -7.47 -35.82
CA MET A 1 -18.19 -6.10 -35.26
C MET A 1 -18.97 -5.95 -33.96
N LYS A 2 -20.27 -6.30 -33.86
CA LYS A 2 -21.03 -6.18 -32.59
C LYS A 2 -20.39 -6.91 -31.39
N LYS A 3 -19.96 -8.17 -31.54
CA LYS A 3 -19.25 -8.91 -30.47
C LYS A 3 -17.94 -8.23 -30.02
N LEU A 4 -17.21 -7.63 -30.95
CA LEU A 4 -15.97 -6.89 -30.64
C LEU A 4 -16.26 -5.59 -29.86
N PHE A 5 -17.35 -4.91 -30.23
CA PHE A 5 -17.81 -3.68 -29.58
C PHE A 5 -18.38 -3.95 -28.18
N THR A 6 -19.08 -5.07 -27.97
CA THR A 6 -19.55 -5.52 -26.66
C THR A 6 -18.38 -5.94 -25.76
N ILE A 7 -17.37 -6.65 -26.29
CA ILE A 7 -16.15 -6.97 -25.54
C ILE A 7 -15.38 -5.71 -25.17
N LEU A 8 -15.28 -4.72 -26.06
CA LEU A 8 -14.68 -3.42 -25.76
C LEU A 8 -15.47 -2.65 -24.70
N LEU A 9 -16.81 -2.61 -24.77
CA LEU A 9 -17.65 -1.97 -23.76
C LEU A 9 -17.57 -2.67 -22.40
N VAL A 10 -17.52 -3.99 -22.36
CA VAL A 10 -17.33 -4.77 -21.13
C VAL A 10 -15.92 -4.58 -20.58
N LEU A 11 -14.87 -4.54 -21.42
CA LEU A 11 -13.50 -4.22 -20.99
C LEU A 11 -13.35 -2.77 -20.52
N PHE A 12 -14.07 -1.82 -21.12
CA PHE A 12 -14.10 -0.41 -20.69
C PHE A 12 -14.93 -0.22 -19.42
N ALA A 13 -16.02 -0.96 -19.23
CA ALA A 13 -16.81 -0.98 -18.01
C ALA A 13 -16.06 -1.69 -16.87
N LEU A 14 -15.37 -2.81 -17.11
CA LEU A 14 -14.58 -3.52 -16.09
C LEU A 14 -13.31 -2.74 -15.69
N LYS A 15 -12.65 -2.04 -16.63
CA LYS A 15 -11.62 -1.05 -16.29
C LYS A 15 -12.16 0.15 -15.49
N SER A 16 -13.49 0.35 -15.47
CA SER A 16 -14.17 1.47 -14.82
C SER A 16 -14.62 1.17 -13.38
N TYR A 17 -14.49 -0.06 -12.86
CA TYR A 17 -14.95 -0.40 -11.51
C TYR A 17 -13.85 -0.74 -10.49
N SER A 18 -12.65 -1.14 -10.92
CA SER A 18 -11.53 -1.31 -9.98
C SER A 18 -10.94 0.05 -9.62
N GLN A 19 -10.86 0.34 -8.32
CA GLN A 19 -10.29 1.60 -7.82
C GLN A 19 -9.25 1.32 -6.74
N SER A 20 -8.23 2.17 -6.70
CA SER A 20 -7.22 2.18 -5.64
C SER A 20 -7.89 2.28 -4.26
N TYR A 21 -7.47 1.46 -3.29
CA TYR A 21 -7.98 1.49 -1.92
C TYR A 21 -7.77 2.88 -1.29
N TYR A 22 -6.53 3.39 -1.33
CA TYR A 22 -6.24 4.69 -0.73
C TYR A 22 -6.80 5.87 -1.53
N LYS A 23 -6.98 5.73 -2.85
CA LYS A 23 -7.77 6.71 -3.62
C LYS A 23 -9.22 6.76 -3.12
N ASN A 24 -9.87 5.61 -2.95
CA ASN A 24 -11.24 5.56 -2.44
C ASN A 24 -11.34 6.23 -1.06
N LEU A 25 -10.36 5.97 -0.17
CA LEU A 25 -10.30 6.62 1.13
C LEU A 25 -10.08 8.14 1.01
N PHE A 26 -9.18 8.58 0.12
CA PHE A 26 -8.94 10.00 -0.15
C PHE A 26 -10.21 10.73 -0.62
N ASP A 27 -10.96 10.11 -1.53
CA ASP A 27 -12.20 10.65 -2.07
C ASP A 27 -13.34 10.62 -1.04
N LYS A 28 -13.44 9.55 -0.23
CA LYS A 28 -14.43 9.42 0.87
C LYS A 28 -14.23 10.49 1.95
N LYS A 29 -12.99 10.95 2.17
CA LYS A 29 -12.66 12.09 3.05
C LYS A 29 -12.88 13.46 2.39
N HIS A 30 -13.41 13.48 1.15
CA HIS A 30 -13.65 14.67 0.34
C HIS A 30 -12.39 15.49 0.01
N TYR A 31 -11.19 14.90 0.10
CA TYR A 31 -9.96 15.61 -0.25
C TYR A 31 -9.87 15.91 -1.75
N ASN A 32 -10.56 15.15 -2.60
CA ASN A 32 -10.64 15.41 -4.04
C ASN A 32 -11.43 16.69 -4.41
N THR A 33 -12.24 17.21 -3.49
CA THR A 33 -13.12 18.38 -3.71
C THR A 33 -12.85 19.50 -2.71
N SER A 34 -12.19 19.20 -1.59
CA SER A 34 -11.72 20.18 -0.63
C SER A 34 -10.69 21.12 -1.28
N ILE A 35 -10.83 22.41 -1.03
CA ILE A 35 -9.90 23.43 -1.55
C ILE A 35 -8.70 23.66 -0.61
N GLY A 36 -8.50 22.78 0.37
CA GLY A 36 -7.61 23.02 1.50
C GLY A 36 -8.16 24.13 2.40
N ASN A 37 -8.00 23.98 3.71
CA ASN A 37 -8.61 24.92 4.66
C ASN A 37 -7.90 26.27 4.55
N SER A 38 -8.66 27.31 4.21
CA SER A 38 -8.40 28.67 4.69
C SER A 38 -9.63 29.54 4.53
N ASN A 39 -10.40 29.68 5.60
CA ASN A 39 -11.29 30.82 5.77
C ASN A 39 -10.74 31.79 6.82
N SER A 40 -9.49 31.57 7.27
CA SER A 40 -8.86 32.33 8.33
C SER A 40 -8.34 33.68 7.83
N HIS A 41 -8.38 34.67 8.73
CA HIS A 41 -7.68 35.94 8.53
C HIS A 41 -6.18 35.80 8.84
N ASP A 42 -5.78 34.74 9.55
CA ASP A 42 -4.40 34.33 9.82
C ASP A 42 -3.85 33.47 8.65
N GLN A 43 -2.54 33.55 8.42
CA GLN A 43 -1.85 32.85 7.35
C GLN A 43 -1.12 31.57 7.79
N PHE A 44 -1.16 31.19 9.07
CA PHE A 44 -0.43 30.03 9.57
C PHE A 44 -0.73 28.72 8.81
N GLU A 45 -1.98 28.49 8.41
CA GLU A 45 -2.36 27.27 7.68
C GLU A 45 -1.68 27.10 6.31
N PHE A 46 -1.20 28.20 5.71
CA PHE A 46 -0.42 28.17 4.46
C PHE A 46 1.02 27.68 4.67
N ALA A 47 1.51 27.65 5.91
CA ALA A 47 2.86 27.19 6.19
C ALA A 47 3.04 25.69 5.88
N TRP A 48 2.00 24.88 6.16
CA TRP A 48 2.12 23.41 6.17
C TRP A 48 0.89 22.70 5.59
N GLY A 49 -0.31 22.92 6.14
CA GLY A 49 -1.49 22.13 5.80
C GLY A 49 -1.98 22.31 4.36
N VAL A 50 -2.11 23.57 3.92
CA VAL A 50 -2.53 23.88 2.54
C VAL A 50 -1.52 23.39 1.50
N PRO A 51 -0.20 23.66 1.59
CA PRO A 51 0.74 23.15 0.60
C PRO A 51 0.83 21.62 0.57
N ALA A 52 0.72 20.94 1.72
CA ALA A 52 0.67 19.48 1.76
C ALA A 52 -0.56 18.94 1.00
N HIS A 53 -1.71 19.60 1.14
CA HIS A 53 -2.91 19.25 0.39
C HIS A 53 -2.77 19.50 -1.12
N MET A 54 -2.16 20.62 -1.51
CA MET A 54 -1.84 20.91 -2.91
C MET A 54 -0.89 19.85 -3.50
N GLU A 55 0.12 19.42 -2.76
CA GLU A 55 1.01 18.33 -3.15
C GLU A 55 0.24 17.00 -3.30
N ALA A 56 -0.68 16.71 -2.37
CA ALA A 56 -1.52 15.52 -2.43
C ALA A 56 -2.37 15.47 -3.70
N LEU A 57 -3.07 16.57 -4.03
CA LEU A 57 -3.88 16.67 -5.25
C LEU A 57 -3.03 16.52 -6.52
N MET A 58 -1.81 17.08 -6.51
CA MET A 58 -0.86 16.91 -7.60
C MET A 58 -0.48 15.44 -7.79
N LEU A 59 -0.16 14.71 -6.70
CA LEU A 59 0.16 13.29 -6.75
C LEU A 59 -1.03 12.45 -7.25
N MET A 60 -2.24 12.72 -6.76
CA MET A 60 -3.45 12.03 -7.19
C MET A 60 -3.73 12.25 -8.69
N TYR A 61 -3.54 13.47 -9.20
CA TYR A 61 -3.65 13.73 -10.63
C TYR A 61 -2.54 13.01 -11.43
N GLU A 62 -1.29 13.01 -10.94
CA GLU A 62 -0.19 12.30 -11.61
C GLU A 62 -0.48 10.81 -11.76
N LYS A 63 -1.05 10.18 -10.74
CA LYS A 63 -1.41 8.76 -10.69
C LYS A 63 -2.63 8.42 -11.55
N THR A 64 -3.70 9.19 -11.44
CA THR A 64 -5.02 8.81 -11.99
C THR A 64 -5.34 9.45 -13.33
N LYS A 65 -4.73 10.61 -13.63
CA LYS A 65 -5.12 11.51 -14.73
C LYS A 65 -6.57 12.02 -14.67
N ASP A 66 -7.25 11.86 -13.53
CA ASP A 66 -8.60 12.38 -13.33
C ASP A 66 -8.55 13.90 -13.11
N THR A 67 -9.16 14.65 -14.04
CA THR A 67 -9.18 16.11 -14.02
C THR A 67 -9.87 16.72 -12.79
N THR A 68 -10.63 15.94 -12.01
CA THR A 68 -11.19 16.37 -10.72
C THR A 68 -10.08 16.85 -9.79
N TYR A 69 -9.00 16.08 -9.64
CA TYR A 69 -7.87 16.45 -8.77
C TYR A 69 -7.14 17.69 -9.30
N ALA A 70 -6.91 17.78 -10.62
CA ALA A 70 -6.28 18.95 -11.22
C ALA A 70 -7.12 20.22 -11.06
N ASN A 71 -8.44 20.14 -11.24
CA ASN A 71 -9.34 21.28 -11.07
C ASN A 71 -9.38 21.74 -9.60
N THR A 72 -9.46 20.81 -8.65
CA THR A 72 -9.41 21.14 -7.23
C THR A 72 -8.06 21.76 -6.85
N LEU A 73 -6.96 21.23 -7.38
CA LEU A 73 -5.61 21.80 -7.21
C LEU A 73 -5.54 23.24 -7.73
N ILE A 74 -6.00 23.50 -8.95
CA ILE A 74 -6.01 24.85 -9.54
C ILE A 74 -6.82 25.83 -8.68
N LYS A 75 -7.97 25.38 -8.16
CA LYS A 75 -8.80 26.19 -7.27
C LYS A 75 -8.07 26.52 -5.96
N CYS A 76 -7.44 25.52 -5.34
CA CYS A 76 -6.62 25.68 -4.15
C CYS A 76 -5.45 26.66 -4.40
N ILE A 77 -4.70 26.46 -5.49
CA ILE A 77 -3.62 27.35 -5.93
C ILE A 77 -4.10 28.80 -6.08
N GLY A 78 -5.25 29.00 -6.75
CA GLY A 78 -5.86 30.31 -6.93
C GLY A 78 -6.11 31.01 -5.59
N ASN A 79 -6.76 30.29 -4.66
CA ASN A 79 -7.06 30.80 -3.31
C ASN A 79 -5.80 31.11 -2.49
N THR A 80 -4.73 30.33 -2.65
CA THR A 80 -3.44 30.55 -1.99
C THR A 80 -2.75 31.80 -2.53
N ILE A 81 -2.75 32.01 -3.85
CA ILE A 81 -2.19 33.22 -4.48
C ILE A 81 -3.01 34.45 -4.09
N ASP A 82 -4.34 34.33 -4.06
CA ASP A 82 -5.24 35.36 -3.57
C ASP A 82 -4.90 35.81 -2.14
N ARG A 83 -4.30 34.94 -1.31
CA ARG A 83 -3.92 35.27 0.08
C ARG A 83 -2.48 35.74 0.26
N ARG A 84 -1.70 35.86 -0.83
CA ARG A 84 -0.34 36.38 -0.79
C ARG A 84 -0.34 37.81 -0.22
N ASP A 85 0.66 38.15 0.58
CA ASP A 85 0.69 39.38 1.40
C ASP A 85 0.41 40.66 0.60
N ASP A 86 0.89 40.71 -0.65
CA ASP A 86 0.79 41.84 -1.58
C ASP A 86 -0.47 41.87 -2.46
N LEU A 87 -1.22 40.76 -2.50
CA LEU A 87 -2.42 40.58 -3.34
C LEU A 87 -3.72 40.46 -2.54
N ARG A 88 -3.64 40.10 -1.26
CA ARG A 88 -4.81 39.76 -0.45
C ARG A 88 -5.81 40.90 -0.25
N ASP A 89 -5.39 42.15 -0.41
CA ASP A 89 -6.28 43.31 -0.38
C ASP A 89 -7.27 43.36 -1.56
N GLN A 90 -7.09 42.50 -2.56
CA GLN A 90 -8.07 42.27 -3.63
C GLN A 90 -9.25 41.40 -3.18
N ILE A 91 -9.11 40.67 -2.07
CA ILE A 91 -10.22 39.92 -1.46
C ILE A 91 -10.96 40.84 -0.48
N PRO A 92 -12.29 41.00 -0.61
CA PRO A 92 -13.08 41.76 0.35
C PRO A 92 -12.85 41.31 1.79
N GLY A 93 -12.53 42.26 2.67
CA GLY A 93 -12.32 42.02 4.10
C GLY A 93 -10.89 41.67 4.50
N LEU A 94 -9.95 41.51 3.55
CA LEU A 94 -8.55 41.26 3.85
C LEU A 94 -7.69 42.51 3.54
N PHE A 95 -6.61 42.68 4.28
CA PHE A 95 -5.66 43.78 4.12
C PHE A 95 -4.27 43.25 3.86
N LYS A 96 -3.41 44.02 3.18
CA LYS A 96 -2.00 43.64 3.01
C LYS A 96 -1.34 43.32 4.35
N ILE A 97 -0.52 42.28 4.37
CA ILE A 97 0.38 42.01 5.50
C ILE A 97 1.73 42.62 5.17
N TYR A 98 2.29 43.33 6.16
CA TYR A 98 3.64 43.85 6.11
C TYR A 98 4.48 43.01 7.06
N ASP A 99 5.63 42.56 6.59
CA ASP A 99 6.57 41.85 7.45
C ASP A 99 7.31 42.83 8.40
N TYR A 100 8.20 42.30 9.23
CA TYR A 100 9.03 43.06 10.17
C TYR A 100 9.91 44.16 9.53
N ARG A 101 10.04 44.20 8.20
CA ARG A 101 10.76 45.26 7.46
C ARG A 101 9.81 46.38 7.03
N GLY A 102 8.51 46.27 7.33
CA GLY A 102 7.48 47.16 6.79
C GLY A 102 7.22 46.91 5.31
N THR A 103 7.56 45.73 4.77
CA THR A 103 7.39 45.40 3.36
C THR A 103 6.28 44.37 3.17
N SER A 104 5.30 44.71 2.33
CA SER A 104 4.34 43.75 1.80
C SER A 104 4.81 43.31 0.41
N GLY A 105 5.01 42.01 0.19
CA GLY A 105 5.56 41.49 -1.06
C GLY A 105 5.06 40.08 -1.37
N ALA A 106 5.62 39.46 -2.40
CA ALA A 106 5.20 38.13 -2.83
C ALA A 106 5.64 37.05 -1.82
N ALA A 107 4.87 36.89 -0.75
CA ALA A 107 5.13 35.99 0.37
C ALA A 107 3.83 35.69 1.15
N TRP A 108 3.94 34.78 2.12
CA TRP A 108 2.91 34.52 3.11
C TRP A 108 3.52 34.68 4.51
N SER A 109 3.21 35.80 5.17
CA SER A 109 3.80 36.18 6.46
C SER A 109 2.84 35.93 7.62
N HIS A 110 3.37 35.41 8.72
CA HIS A 110 2.64 35.24 9.98
C HIS A 110 3.59 35.43 11.17
N ASN A 111 3.07 35.46 12.40
CA ASN A 111 3.85 35.69 13.63
C ASN A 111 3.96 34.46 14.54
N HIS A 112 3.40 33.32 14.13
CA HIS A 112 3.40 32.07 14.92
C HIS A 112 4.81 31.61 15.34
N TYR A 113 5.81 31.63 14.46
CA TYR A 113 7.18 31.20 14.79
C TYR A 113 8.13 32.33 15.20
N ASN A 114 7.58 33.46 15.63
CA ASN A 114 8.39 34.50 16.25
C ASN A 114 8.98 33.99 17.58
N ILE A 115 10.01 34.68 18.10
CA ILE A 115 10.65 34.36 19.40
C ILE A 115 9.60 34.19 20.50
N LYS A 116 8.58 35.06 20.49
CA LYS A 116 7.35 34.87 21.23
C LYS A 116 6.26 34.49 20.24
N MET A 117 5.78 33.26 20.36
CA MET A 117 4.72 32.70 19.52
C MET A 117 3.51 33.66 19.47
N ASP A 118 2.95 33.82 18.26
CA ASP A 118 1.78 34.65 17.95
C ASP A 118 1.91 36.14 18.35
N SER A 119 3.14 36.65 18.45
CA SER A 119 3.41 38.02 18.91
C SER A 119 4.42 38.74 18.02
N GLY A 120 4.27 40.06 17.92
CA GLY A 120 5.18 40.94 17.16
C GLY A 120 4.84 41.01 15.66
N ALA A 121 5.70 41.68 14.90
CA ALA A 121 5.54 41.84 13.46
C ALA A 121 5.64 40.49 12.74
N ALA A 122 4.89 40.32 11.65
CA ALA A 122 4.90 39.08 10.88
C ALA A 122 6.27 38.84 10.22
N TYR A 123 6.61 37.57 10.00
CA TYR A 123 7.82 37.16 9.32
C TYR A 123 7.48 36.17 8.20
N SER A 124 8.06 36.39 7.02
CA SER A 124 7.96 35.46 5.91
C SER A 124 9.12 34.46 5.95
N HIS A 125 8.82 33.23 6.40
CA HIS A 125 9.74 32.11 6.37
C HIS A 125 9.85 31.55 4.96
N PHE A 126 11.08 31.45 4.44
CA PHE A 126 11.30 30.97 3.06
C PHE A 126 10.91 29.50 2.88
N VAL A 127 10.97 28.67 3.92
CA VAL A 127 10.54 27.26 3.87
C VAL A 127 9.03 27.14 3.65
N HIS A 128 8.23 28.01 4.27
CA HIS A 128 6.78 28.03 4.04
C HIS A 128 6.49 28.44 2.59
N SER A 129 7.15 29.49 2.11
CA SER A 129 7.11 29.84 0.68
C SER A 129 7.53 28.66 -0.18
N ALA A 130 8.61 27.94 0.12
CA ALA A 130 9.05 26.79 -0.66
C ALA A 130 7.98 25.69 -0.76
N ASN A 131 7.34 25.34 0.36
CA ASN A 131 6.27 24.35 0.40
C ASN A 131 5.05 24.79 -0.43
N ILE A 132 4.69 26.08 -0.40
CA ILE A 132 3.60 26.64 -1.20
C ILE A 132 3.95 26.64 -2.69
N LEU A 133 5.18 27.01 -3.04
CA LEU A 133 5.63 27.14 -4.43
C LEU A 133 5.86 25.78 -5.09
N TYR A 134 6.25 24.74 -4.35
CA TYR A 134 6.56 23.42 -4.89
C TYR A 134 5.43 22.83 -5.75
N PRO A 135 4.18 22.66 -5.25
CA PRO A 135 3.10 22.12 -6.06
C PRO A 135 2.72 23.04 -7.24
N MET A 136 2.87 24.37 -7.10
CA MET A 136 2.65 25.32 -8.20
C MET A 136 3.68 25.15 -9.33
N ALA A 137 4.96 25.09 -8.98
CA ALA A 137 6.06 24.87 -9.92
C ALA A 137 5.95 23.50 -10.58
N LYS A 138 5.60 22.46 -9.82
CA LYS A 138 5.42 21.09 -10.32
C LYS A 138 4.25 20.98 -11.29
N PHE A 139 3.10 21.59 -10.99
CA PHE A 139 1.97 21.66 -11.91
C PHE A 139 2.35 22.40 -13.21
N ALA A 140 3.02 23.54 -13.11
CA ALA A 140 3.48 24.29 -14.28
C ALA A 140 4.44 23.47 -15.14
N ALA A 141 5.41 22.77 -14.53
CA ALA A 141 6.34 21.89 -15.22
C ALA A 141 5.64 20.75 -15.96
N MET A 142 4.66 20.10 -15.30
CA MET A 142 3.87 19.03 -15.90
C MET A 142 3.11 19.53 -17.14
N VAL A 143 2.37 20.63 -17.04
CA VAL A 143 1.64 21.22 -18.17
C VAL A 143 2.58 21.65 -19.30
N LYS A 144 3.72 22.24 -18.96
CA LYS A 144 4.72 22.68 -19.95
C LYS A 144 5.36 21.53 -20.72
N LYS A 145 5.52 20.37 -20.08
CA LYS A 145 6.17 19.19 -20.68
C LYS A 145 5.20 18.22 -21.35
N ASP A 146 3.90 18.31 -21.06
CA ASP A 146 2.87 17.47 -21.67
C ASP A 146 1.92 18.31 -22.55
N LEU A 147 2.13 18.24 -23.87
CA LEU A 147 1.32 18.97 -24.86
C LEU A 147 -0.16 18.57 -24.84
N THR A 148 -0.49 17.35 -24.37
CA THR A 148 -1.86 16.82 -24.41
C THR A 148 -2.78 17.54 -23.42
N ILE A 149 -2.23 18.03 -22.31
CA ILE A 149 -3.01 18.68 -21.24
C ILE A 149 -3.02 20.22 -21.34
N GLN A 150 -2.17 20.82 -22.18
CA GLN A 150 -2.04 22.27 -22.29
C GLN A 150 -3.33 22.99 -22.68
N ASN A 151 -4.14 22.35 -23.54
CA ASN A 151 -5.38 22.91 -24.05
C ASN A 151 -6.61 22.63 -23.16
N LEU A 152 -6.46 21.84 -22.10
CA LEU A 152 -7.54 21.62 -21.14
C LEU A 152 -7.93 22.96 -20.49
N LYS A 153 -9.23 23.17 -20.32
CA LYS A 153 -9.79 24.37 -19.69
C LYS A 153 -10.15 24.09 -18.26
N TYR A 154 -9.79 25.00 -17.37
CA TYR A 154 -10.31 25.06 -16.02
C TYR A 154 -11.71 25.71 -16.04
N ASN A 155 -12.75 24.88 -15.92
CA ASN A 155 -14.14 25.32 -16.04
C ASN A 155 -14.80 25.68 -14.69
N SER A 156 -14.04 25.64 -13.59
CA SER A 156 -14.55 25.99 -12.26
C SER A 156 -14.31 27.47 -11.93
N SER A 157 -14.91 27.95 -10.85
CA SER A 157 -14.78 29.35 -10.39
C SER A 157 -13.43 29.65 -9.71
N GLY A 158 -13.14 30.93 -9.46
CA GLY A 158 -11.92 31.40 -8.81
C GLY A 158 -10.96 32.11 -9.77
N ARG A 159 -9.73 32.40 -9.31
CA ARG A 159 -8.71 33.20 -10.03
C ARG A 159 -8.56 32.85 -11.52
N TYR A 160 -8.58 31.56 -11.84
CA TYR A 160 -8.25 31.04 -13.17
C TYR A 160 -9.48 30.66 -14.00
N ALA A 161 -10.69 31.04 -13.59
CA ALA A 161 -11.93 30.64 -14.25
C ALA A 161 -11.89 30.83 -15.78
N GLY A 162 -12.20 29.75 -16.51
CA GLY A 162 -12.24 29.73 -17.98
C GLY A 162 -10.87 29.69 -18.67
N GLN A 163 -9.76 29.76 -17.93
CA GLN A 163 -8.43 29.74 -18.52
C GLN A 163 -7.98 28.34 -18.93
N LYS A 164 -7.11 28.27 -19.95
CA LYS A 164 -6.43 27.04 -20.33
C LYS A 164 -5.31 26.72 -19.34
N TYR A 165 -5.00 25.44 -19.15
CA TYR A 165 -3.93 25.00 -18.27
C TYR A 165 -2.59 25.63 -18.63
N ILE A 166 -2.28 25.83 -19.92
CA ILE A 166 -1.05 26.51 -20.34
C ILE A 166 -0.97 27.97 -19.89
N ALA A 167 -2.10 28.70 -19.89
CA ALA A 167 -2.16 30.08 -19.42
C ALA A 167 -1.95 30.15 -17.89
N ILE A 168 -2.60 29.22 -17.17
CA ILE A 168 -2.41 29.05 -15.73
C ILE A 168 -0.95 28.75 -15.42
N ALA A 169 -0.33 27.78 -16.10
CA ALA A 169 1.08 27.42 -15.91
C ALA A 169 2.03 28.60 -16.14
N ASN A 170 1.76 29.48 -17.11
CA ASN A 170 2.54 30.70 -17.33
C ASN A 170 2.44 31.67 -16.15
N ASP A 171 1.24 31.89 -15.62
CA ASP A 171 1.05 32.75 -14.45
C ASP A 171 1.74 32.14 -13.22
N LEU A 172 1.61 30.83 -12.99
CA LEU A 172 2.28 30.15 -11.87
C LEU A 172 3.80 30.31 -11.92
N VAL A 173 4.43 30.14 -13.09
CA VAL A 173 5.87 30.42 -13.28
C VAL A 173 6.20 31.85 -12.85
N GLN A 174 5.36 32.82 -13.19
CA GLN A 174 5.54 34.21 -12.81
C GLN A 174 5.35 34.45 -11.30
N LYS A 175 4.35 33.83 -10.66
CA LYS A 175 4.13 33.94 -9.21
C LYS A 175 5.24 33.29 -8.39
N VAL A 176 5.78 32.17 -8.87
CA VAL A 176 6.98 31.54 -8.28
C VAL A 176 8.18 32.47 -8.41
N LYS A 177 8.42 33.06 -9.60
CA LYS A 177 9.48 34.05 -9.83
C LYS A 177 9.44 35.22 -8.85
N GLU A 178 8.28 35.85 -8.70
CA GLU A 178 8.07 36.99 -7.78
C GLU A 178 8.41 36.62 -6.33
N THR A 179 8.01 35.42 -5.91
CA THR A 179 8.26 34.94 -4.54
C THR A 179 9.74 34.61 -4.31
N LEU A 180 10.40 33.99 -5.29
CA LEU A 180 11.85 33.73 -5.22
C LEU A 180 12.65 35.04 -5.13
N GLU A 181 12.22 36.07 -5.86
CA GLU A 181 12.82 37.41 -5.82
C GLU A 181 12.65 38.08 -4.45
N TYR A 182 11.48 37.93 -3.80
CA TYR A 182 11.26 38.42 -2.44
C TYR A 182 12.21 37.81 -1.40
N HIS A 183 12.65 36.57 -1.63
CA HIS A 183 13.61 35.86 -0.79
C HIS A 183 15.07 35.97 -1.26
N LYS A 184 15.39 36.77 -2.31
CA LYS A 184 16.74 36.83 -2.89
C LYS A 184 17.85 37.15 -1.88
N GLY A 185 17.56 38.03 -0.91
CA GLY A 185 18.54 38.46 0.10
C GLY A 185 18.94 37.37 1.10
N GLN A 186 18.19 36.27 1.14
CA GLN A 186 18.50 35.11 1.98
C GLN A 186 19.42 34.11 1.29
N TRP A 187 19.52 34.16 -0.04
CA TRP A 187 20.39 33.26 -0.80
C TRP A 187 21.85 33.64 -0.64
N GLN A 188 22.70 32.65 -0.36
CA GLN A 188 24.14 32.80 -0.27
C GLN A 188 24.82 31.84 -1.25
N THR A 189 26.00 32.22 -1.73
CA THR A 189 26.85 31.36 -2.57
C THR A 189 28.26 31.39 -2.02
N LYS A 190 28.89 30.22 -1.94
CA LYS A 190 30.28 30.06 -1.49
C LYS A 190 31.05 29.13 -2.41
N TYR A 191 32.37 29.21 -2.36
CA TYR A 191 33.25 28.25 -3.00
C TYR A 191 32.97 26.83 -2.49
N ASN A 192 33.01 25.83 -3.38
CA ASN A 192 32.92 24.43 -3.00
C ASN A 192 34.31 23.87 -2.78
N PRO A 193 34.67 23.50 -1.53
CA PRO A 193 36.02 23.04 -1.21
C PRO A 193 36.38 21.71 -1.88
N ASN A 194 35.40 20.93 -2.33
CA ASN A 194 35.60 19.60 -2.92
C ASN A 194 35.65 19.63 -4.46
N SER A 195 35.68 20.81 -5.09
CA SER A 195 35.81 20.95 -6.53
C SER A 195 37.18 21.48 -6.94
N SER A 196 37.72 20.90 -8.00
CA SER A 196 38.91 21.36 -8.73
C SER A 196 38.56 22.22 -9.95
N SER A 197 37.28 22.53 -10.22
CA SER A 197 36.82 23.28 -11.39
C SER A 197 36.10 24.59 -11.01
N ILE A 198 36.76 25.74 -11.26
CA ILE A 198 36.19 27.09 -11.07
C ILE A 198 35.57 27.56 -12.40
N PRO A 199 34.37 28.17 -12.45
CA PRO A 199 33.50 28.65 -11.37
C PRO A 199 32.14 27.91 -11.23
N ASN A 200 31.93 26.78 -11.92
CA ASN A 200 30.62 26.13 -12.04
C ASN A 200 30.24 25.19 -10.88
N ASP A 201 31.12 24.99 -9.91
CA ASP A 201 30.93 24.01 -8.82
C ASP A 201 30.64 24.61 -7.44
N SER A 202 30.38 25.92 -7.33
CA SER A 202 30.04 26.56 -6.04
C SER A 202 28.91 25.86 -5.25
N ILE A 203 28.91 26.00 -3.93
CA ILE A 203 27.76 25.64 -3.08
C ILE A 203 26.83 26.84 -2.92
N GLY A 204 25.54 26.59 -2.69
CA GLY A 204 24.58 27.63 -2.38
C GLY A 204 23.52 27.16 -1.40
N TYR A 205 23.08 28.08 -0.56
CA TYR A 205 22.19 27.79 0.56
C TYR A 205 21.44 29.06 0.99
N TYR A 206 20.31 28.87 1.65
CA TYR A 206 19.55 29.93 2.31
C TYR A 206 20.01 30.15 3.74
N LYS A 207 20.00 31.40 4.18
CA LYS A 207 20.09 31.80 5.60
C LYS A 207 18.82 32.54 6.02
N GLU A 208 18.52 32.49 7.31
CA GLU A 208 17.55 33.41 7.89
C GLU A 208 18.02 34.86 7.75
N ARG A 209 17.09 35.80 7.63
CA ARG A 209 17.45 37.22 7.46
C ARG A 209 18.16 37.73 8.72
N ASP A 210 19.14 38.62 8.54
CA ASP A 210 19.88 39.33 9.59
C ASP A 210 19.74 40.87 9.50
N SER A 211 18.97 41.36 8.52
CA SER A 211 18.85 42.79 8.24
C SER A 211 18.27 43.57 9.42
N ILE A 212 18.94 44.66 9.79
CA ILE A 212 18.50 45.60 10.82
C ILE A 212 17.44 46.54 10.19
N SER A 213 16.16 46.19 10.30
CA SER A 213 15.11 47.22 10.41
C SER A 213 15.11 47.76 11.84
N ALA A 214 14.37 48.83 12.13
CA ALA A 214 14.28 49.41 13.48
C ALA A 214 13.93 48.40 14.61
N TYR A 215 13.43 47.21 14.26
CA TYR A 215 13.02 46.15 15.17
C TYR A 215 13.83 44.84 15.03
N GLY A 216 14.60 44.66 13.95
CA GLY A 216 15.28 43.41 13.60
C GLY A 216 14.31 42.24 13.29
N PRO A 217 14.80 41.12 12.74
CA PRO A 217 13.97 39.93 12.50
C PRO A 217 13.45 39.36 13.83
N PRO A 218 12.13 39.13 13.99
CA PRO A 218 11.52 38.67 15.25
C PRO A 218 11.69 37.16 15.49
N ILE A 219 12.78 36.58 14.98
CA ILE A 219 13.06 35.14 14.98
C ILE A 219 14.33 34.83 15.77
N LYS A 220 14.39 33.61 16.35
CA LYS A 220 15.48 33.20 17.24
C LYS A 220 16.85 33.13 16.54
N TYR A 221 16.89 32.68 15.29
CA TYR A 221 18.12 32.32 14.58
C TYR A 221 18.43 33.24 13.39
N LYS A 222 18.32 34.56 13.60
CA LYS A 222 18.64 35.58 12.58
C LYS A 222 20.06 35.42 12.01
N GLY A 223 20.20 35.50 10.69
CA GLY A 223 21.48 35.38 9.98
C GLY A 223 22.08 33.98 9.90
N VAL A 224 21.49 33.00 10.58
CA VAL A 224 21.99 31.62 10.60
C VAL A 224 21.57 30.92 9.31
N ILE A 225 22.44 30.06 8.78
CA ILE A 225 22.09 29.14 7.68
C ILE A 225 20.80 28.39 8.00
N ALA A 226 19.95 28.05 7.04
CA ALA A 226 18.75 27.27 7.32
C ALA A 226 19.03 25.75 7.33
N PRO A 227 18.26 24.96 8.10
CA PRO A 227 18.34 23.49 8.14
C PRO A 227 18.17 22.79 6.78
N PHE A 228 18.64 21.54 6.67
CA PHE A 228 18.75 20.83 5.40
C PHE A 228 17.42 20.48 4.74
N ASN A 229 16.40 20.18 5.53
CA ASN A 229 15.03 19.98 5.05
C ASN A 229 14.49 21.28 4.39
N MET A 230 14.79 22.45 4.96
CA MET A 230 14.39 23.75 4.41
C MET A 230 15.14 24.08 3.11
N GLN A 231 16.44 23.73 3.02
CA GLN A 231 17.18 23.83 1.76
C GLN A 231 16.56 22.94 0.69
N SER A 232 16.23 21.69 1.06
CA SER A 232 15.65 20.69 0.17
C SER A 232 14.26 21.12 -0.32
N ALA A 233 13.42 21.67 0.54
CA ALA A 233 12.12 22.23 0.16
C ALA A 233 12.26 23.23 -1.01
N MET A 234 13.22 24.16 -0.91
CA MET A 234 13.47 25.11 -2.00
C MET A 234 14.18 24.48 -3.21
N GLY A 235 15.04 23.49 -3.00
CA GLY A 235 15.66 22.70 -4.06
C GLY A 235 14.61 22.05 -4.99
N ARG A 236 13.54 21.48 -4.41
CA ARG A 236 12.42 20.91 -5.19
C ARG A 236 11.75 21.96 -6.09
N VAL A 237 11.57 23.18 -5.58
CA VAL A 237 11.01 24.30 -6.37
C VAL A 237 11.90 24.60 -7.58
N TYR A 238 13.21 24.69 -7.39
CA TYR A 238 14.15 25.00 -8.47
C TYR A 238 14.23 23.90 -9.53
N VAL A 239 14.14 22.63 -9.16
CA VAL A 239 14.03 21.52 -10.12
C VAL A 239 12.84 21.74 -11.04
N HIS A 240 11.66 22.01 -10.48
CA HIS A 240 10.45 22.18 -11.28
C HIS A 240 10.41 23.49 -12.06
N MET A 241 10.97 24.58 -11.53
CA MET A 241 11.12 25.82 -12.28
C MET A 241 12.04 25.64 -13.49
N TYR A 242 13.17 24.95 -13.33
CA TYR A 242 14.01 24.59 -14.48
C TYR A 242 13.27 23.73 -15.48
N ARG A 243 12.54 22.71 -15.02
CA ARG A 243 11.72 21.88 -15.92
C ARG A 243 10.63 22.66 -16.64
N ALA A 244 10.04 23.68 -16.03
CA ALA A 244 8.97 24.48 -16.63
C ALA A 244 9.49 25.53 -17.63
N THR A 245 10.72 26.04 -17.45
CA THR A 245 11.21 27.22 -18.19
C THR A 245 12.52 27.02 -18.93
N GLU A 246 13.31 26.00 -18.61
CA GLU A 246 14.67 25.75 -19.12
C GLU A 246 15.65 26.90 -18.84
N ASP A 247 15.34 27.73 -17.83
CA ASP A 247 16.14 28.89 -17.45
C ASP A 247 17.37 28.46 -16.64
N SER A 248 18.56 28.83 -17.13
CA SER A 248 19.84 28.46 -16.55
C SER A 248 20.06 28.99 -15.13
N VAL A 249 19.32 30.04 -14.73
CA VAL A 249 19.35 30.53 -13.34
C VAL A 249 18.86 29.45 -12.37
N TYR A 250 17.78 28.74 -12.70
CA TYR A 250 17.27 27.66 -11.84
C TYR A 250 18.16 26.41 -11.89
N PHE A 251 18.72 26.12 -13.07
CA PHE A 251 19.73 25.08 -13.23
C PHE A 251 20.89 25.27 -12.25
N LYS A 252 21.44 26.49 -12.21
CA LYS A 252 22.53 26.84 -11.31
C LYS A 252 22.12 26.70 -9.85
N LYS A 253 20.93 27.13 -9.48
CA LYS A 253 20.45 27.10 -8.09
C LYS A 253 20.27 25.68 -7.55
N PHE A 254 19.61 24.78 -8.27
CA PHE A 254 19.45 23.40 -7.75
C PHE A 254 20.79 22.67 -7.70
N ASN A 255 21.70 22.92 -8.66
CA ASN A 255 23.06 22.37 -8.62
C ASN A 255 23.82 22.82 -7.37
N GLN A 256 23.74 24.11 -7.05
CA GLN A 256 24.36 24.69 -5.87
C GLN A 256 23.79 24.12 -4.55
N ILE A 257 22.47 23.88 -4.47
CA ILE A 257 21.84 23.22 -3.32
C ILE A 257 22.27 21.76 -3.22
N ALA A 258 22.29 21.02 -4.33
CA ALA A 258 22.75 19.62 -4.34
C ALA A 258 24.20 19.49 -3.88
N ASN A 259 25.09 20.37 -4.35
CA ASN A 259 26.47 20.43 -3.87
C ASN A 259 26.53 20.71 -2.36
N PHE A 260 25.68 21.62 -1.86
CA PHE A 260 25.58 21.88 -0.42
C PHE A 260 25.11 20.64 0.36
N ILE A 261 24.03 19.97 -0.05
CA ILE A 261 23.52 18.77 0.64
C ILE A 261 24.55 17.64 0.60
N LYS A 262 25.18 17.37 -0.56
CA LYS A 262 26.23 16.35 -0.70
C LYS A 262 27.43 16.64 0.18
N LEU A 263 27.86 17.89 0.28
CA LEU A 263 28.97 18.29 1.14
C LEU A 263 28.70 18.01 2.63
N ASN A 264 27.43 18.05 3.04
CA ASN A 264 27.00 17.82 4.42
C ASN A 264 26.43 16.41 4.67
N THR A 265 26.56 15.52 3.68
CA THR A 265 26.13 14.12 3.79
C THR A 265 27.37 13.22 3.69
N SER A 266 27.47 12.22 4.56
CA SER A 266 28.57 11.25 4.54
C SER A 266 28.04 9.83 4.51
N VAL A 267 28.85 8.88 4.04
CA VAL A 267 28.47 7.46 4.01
C VAL A 267 28.81 6.82 5.34
N ASP A 268 27.87 6.05 5.89
CA ASP A 268 28.19 5.07 6.91
C ASP A 268 28.67 3.77 6.25
N SER A 269 29.97 3.47 6.37
CA SER A 269 30.56 2.30 5.71
C SER A 269 30.04 0.96 6.25
N ASN A 270 29.53 0.91 7.48
CA ASN A 270 29.04 -0.33 8.10
C ASN A 270 27.65 -0.69 7.56
N LEU A 271 26.79 0.31 7.40
CA LEU A 271 25.42 0.13 6.93
C LEU A 271 25.30 0.30 5.40
N GLY A 272 26.28 0.96 4.79
CA GLY A 272 26.19 1.44 3.41
C GLY A 272 25.11 2.49 3.21
N SER A 273 24.70 3.19 4.27
CA SER A 273 23.66 4.22 4.27
C SER A 273 24.27 5.63 4.20
N TYR A 274 23.44 6.62 3.95
CA TYR A 274 23.82 8.02 4.20
C TYR A 274 23.51 8.45 5.62
N LYS A 275 24.37 9.31 6.17
CA LYS A 275 24.19 9.99 7.45
C LYS A 275 24.48 11.49 7.35
N TRP A 276 23.72 12.26 8.11
CA TRP A 276 23.85 13.72 8.21
C TRP A 276 23.25 14.21 9.53
N ILE A 277 23.49 15.48 9.85
CA ILE A 277 22.84 16.20 10.96
C ILE A 277 21.72 17.08 10.41
N TYR A 278 20.76 17.49 11.23
CA TYR A 278 19.67 18.38 10.82
C TYR A 278 20.18 19.73 10.30
N TRP A 279 21.19 20.28 10.97
CA TRP A 279 21.55 21.68 10.81
C TRP A 279 23.04 21.97 11.01
N ASN A 280 23.65 22.67 10.05
CA ASN A 280 25.04 23.15 10.12
C ASN A 280 25.17 24.45 10.96
N HIS A 281 24.70 24.42 12.21
CA HIS A 281 24.85 25.51 13.18
C HIS A 281 25.23 24.99 14.56
N PHE A 282 24.54 23.97 15.05
CA PHE A 282 24.88 23.18 16.22
C PHE A 282 24.51 21.72 15.96
N TYR A 283 25.07 20.80 16.73
CA TYR A 283 24.75 19.39 16.59
C TYR A 283 23.29 19.14 16.97
N LEU A 284 22.46 18.85 15.96
CA LEU A 284 21.08 18.44 16.11
C LEU A 284 20.82 17.29 15.14
N ARG A 285 20.22 16.21 15.63
CA ARG A 285 19.84 15.05 14.83
C ARG A 285 18.69 15.41 13.87
N ASP A 286 18.69 14.84 12.66
CA ASP A 286 17.58 15.00 11.72
C ASP A 286 16.58 13.88 11.97
N ASP A 287 15.45 14.21 12.63
CA ASP A 287 14.40 13.23 12.91
C ASP A 287 13.80 12.66 11.62
N VAL A 288 13.14 11.51 11.73
CA VAL A 288 12.61 10.77 10.57
C VAL A 288 11.74 11.65 9.66
N SER A 289 10.96 12.58 10.22
CA SER A 289 10.03 13.41 9.44
C SER A 289 10.77 14.48 8.64
N HIS A 290 11.68 15.22 9.28
CA HIS A 290 12.48 16.24 8.63
C HIS A 290 13.48 15.62 7.64
N ALA A 291 14.08 14.50 7.99
CA ALA A 291 14.97 13.72 7.13
C ALA A 291 14.26 13.26 5.86
N GLY A 292 12.99 12.85 5.95
CA GLY A 292 12.18 12.50 4.78
C GLY A 292 12.03 13.68 3.80
N LEU A 293 11.81 14.89 4.31
CA LEU A 293 11.80 16.10 3.47
C LEU A 293 13.19 16.44 2.92
N THR A 294 14.27 16.23 3.70
CA THR A 294 15.66 16.36 3.21
C THR A 294 15.92 15.46 2.00
N VAL A 295 15.45 14.21 2.03
CA VAL A 295 15.66 13.22 0.97
C VAL A 295 14.78 13.46 -0.27
N SER A 296 13.65 14.16 -0.12
CA SER A 296 12.72 14.42 -1.23
C SER A 296 13.36 15.22 -2.38
N PHE A 297 14.32 16.12 -2.12
CA PHE A 297 15.02 16.87 -3.16
C PHE A 297 16.00 16.02 -3.98
N PRO A 298 16.92 15.25 -3.36
CA PRO A 298 17.72 14.24 -4.07
C PRO A 298 16.86 13.30 -4.93
N TYR A 299 15.71 12.85 -4.39
CA TYR A 299 14.78 12.03 -5.14
C TYR A 299 14.21 12.74 -6.38
N GLU A 300 13.76 13.99 -6.28
CA GLU A 300 13.25 14.74 -7.45
C GLU A 300 14.33 14.95 -8.51
N CYS A 301 15.57 15.23 -8.08
CA CYS A 301 16.71 15.33 -9.00
C CYS A 301 16.94 14.02 -9.73
N PHE A 302 16.92 12.89 -9.02
CA PHE A 302 17.07 11.58 -9.60
C PHE A 302 15.91 11.23 -10.56
N LYS A 303 14.67 11.33 -10.07
CA LYS A 303 13.43 10.99 -10.80
C LYS A 303 13.34 11.67 -12.15
N TYR A 304 13.75 12.93 -12.24
CA TYR A 304 13.73 13.70 -13.49
C TYR A 304 15.07 13.78 -14.20
N ASN A 305 16.05 12.95 -13.80
CA ASN A 305 17.38 12.86 -14.42
C ASN A 305 18.07 14.23 -14.53
N MET A 306 18.02 15.02 -13.46
CA MET A 306 18.68 16.32 -13.39
C MET A 306 20.20 16.14 -13.48
N LYS A 307 20.83 16.97 -14.31
CA LYS A 307 22.26 16.90 -14.61
C LYS A 307 23.03 18.01 -13.91
N ASN A 308 24.31 17.74 -13.65
CA ASN A 308 25.26 18.75 -13.24
C ASN A 308 25.81 19.53 -14.45
N SER A 309 26.66 20.52 -14.19
CA SER A 309 27.31 21.33 -15.23
C SER A 309 28.21 20.54 -16.17
N ALA A 310 28.68 19.35 -15.74
CA ALA A 310 29.47 18.40 -16.54
C ALA A 310 28.59 17.38 -17.31
N ASN A 311 27.26 17.54 -17.25
CA ASN A 311 26.26 16.64 -17.85
C ASN A 311 26.16 15.25 -17.19
N ASP A 312 26.76 15.05 -16.02
CA ASP A 312 26.59 13.84 -15.22
C ASP A 312 25.30 13.90 -14.40
N SER A 313 24.74 12.74 -14.06
CA SER A 313 23.57 12.69 -13.16
C SER A 313 23.90 13.33 -11.81
N LEU A 314 23.09 14.31 -11.40
CA LEU A 314 23.31 15.05 -10.16
C LEU A 314 23.19 14.13 -8.95
N TYR A 315 22.27 13.18 -8.96
CA TYR A 315 22.22 12.04 -8.04
C TYR A 315 22.11 10.75 -8.85
N THR A 316 22.74 9.69 -8.37
CA THR A 316 22.86 8.39 -9.04
C THR A 316 21.98 7.32 -8.38
N SER A 317 21.84 6.16 -9.03
CA SER A 317 21.16 5.02 -8.42
C SER A 317 21.84 4.56 -7.12
N LEU A 318 23.17 4.67 -7.03
CA LEU A 318 23.92 4.37 -5.80
C LEU A 318 23.58 5.36 -4.68
N ASP A 319 23.37 6.63 -5.01
CA ASP A 319 22.94 7.62 -4.01
C ASP A 319 21.54 7.26 -3.48
N MET A 320 20.62 6.85 -4.37
CA MET A 320 19.28 6.41 -3.97
C MET A 320 19.31 5.14 -3.11
N GLU A 321 20.14 4.15 -3.47
CA GLU A 321 20.34 2.93 -2.66
C GLU A 321 20.84 3.27 -1.25
N ARG A 322 21.74 4.25 -1.11
CA ARG A 322 22.24 4.71 0.19
C ARG A 322 21.16 5.40 1.03
N TYR A 323 20.33 6.25 0.42
CA TYR A 323 19.17 6.84 1.11
C TYR A 323 18.14 5.79 1.53
N VAL A 324 17.88 4.79 0.67
CA VAL A 324 17.04 3.64 1.02
C VAL A 324 17.59 2.93 2.25
N LYS A 325 18.90 2.64 2.27
CA LYS A 325 19.56 2.00 3.42
C LYS A 325 19.54 2.87 4.68
N THR A 326 19.50 4.19 4.56
CA THR A 326 19.27 5.07 5.72
C THR A 326 17.92 4.75 6.37
N PHE A 327 16.86 4.55 5.57
CA PHE A 327 15.59 4.15 6.13
C PHE A 327 15.57 2.68 6.59
N THR A 328 16.01 1.75 5.75
CA THR A 328 15.79 0.30 5.97
C THR A 328 16.82 -0.38 6.87
N LYS A 329 17.98 0.24 7.11
CA LYS A 329 19.06 -0.34 7.94
C LYS A 329 19.46 0.51 9.15
N ASP A 330 19.34 1.83 9.05
CA ASP A 330 19.68 2.75 10.14
C ASP A 330 18.44 3.10 10.96
N ILE A 331 17.38 3.62 10.31
CA ILE A 331 16.14 4.00 11.00
C ILE A 331 15.30 2.77 11.41
N TYR A 332 15.02 1.86 10.48
CA TYR A 332 14.20 0.67 10.75
C TYR A 332 14.98 -0.36 11.57
N ARG A 333 14.39 -0.82 12.69
CA ARG A 333 15.00 -1.80 13.61
C ARG A 333 14.31 -3.15 13.59
N GLY A 334 13.02 -3.16 13.28
CA GLY A 334 12.20 -4.35 13.24
C GLY A 334 10.72 -3.96 13.17
N PRO A 335 9.84 -4.96 13.18
CA PRO A 335 8.40 -4.74 13.23
C PRO A 335 8.01 -3.67 14.25
N LEU A 336 7.36 -2.60 13.76
CA LEU A 336 6.91 -1.49 14.59
C LEU A 336 7.99 -0.89 15.52
N SER A 337 9.27 -1.03 15.17
CA SER A 337 10.39 -0.49 15.92
C SER A 337 11.33 0.31 15.03
N ILE A 338 11.57 1.57 15.42
CA ILE A 338 12.38 2.53 14.64
C ILE A 338 13.26 3.39 15.56
N HIS A 339 14.37 3.87 15.01
CA HIS A 339 15.09 5.01 15.59
C HIS A 339 14.37 6.33 15.28
N ASP A 340 14.54 7.31 16.17
CA ASP A 340 13.94 8.65 16.06
C ASP A 340 14.53 9.50 14.92
N ALA A 341 15.77 9.24 14.52
CA ALA A 341 16.52 10.12 13.64
C ALA A 341 17.59 9.38 12.86
N VAL A 342 18.09 10.03 11.80
CA VAL A 342 19.21 9.54 11.00
C VAL A 342 20.47 9.43 11.85
N ASN A 343 21.11 8.27 11.81
CA ASN A 343 22.34 7.93 12.50
C ASN A 343 22.29 8.28 14.00
N TYR A 344 21.18 7.90 14.65
CA TYR A 344 20.93 8.19 16.05
C TYR A 344 20.25 7.01 16.75
N ASP A 345 20.94 6.41 17.72
CA ASP A 345 20.49 5.25 18.49
C ASP A 345 19.99 5.60 19.89
N GLY A 346 19.99 6.89 20.26
CA GLY A 346 19.67 7.36 21.60
C GLY A 346 18.16 7.37 21.92
N LEU A 347 17.29 7.31 20.91
CA LEU A 347 15.83 7.17 21.08
C LEU A 347 15.32 6.07 20.16
N LYS A 348 14.97 4.95 20.77
CA LYS A 348 14.44 3.74 20.12
C LYS A 348 12.95 3.65 20.42
N TRP A 349 12.14 3.88 19.40
CA TRP A 349 10.69 3.76 19.49
C TRP A 349 10.29 2.31 19.26
N ASP A 350 9.45 1.81 20.16
CA ASP A 350 8.73 0.56 20.04
C ASP A 350 7.24 0.91 20.04
N ILE A 351 6.68 1.03 18.84
CA ILE A 351 5.30 1.43 18.62
C ILE A 351 4.37 0.31 19.06
N LYS A 352 4.78 -0.96 18.93
CA LYS A 352 3.99 -2.10 19.38
C LYS A 352 3.64 -1.99 20.87
N TYR A 353 4.59 -1.65 21.73
CA TYR A 353 4.36 -1.55 23.18
C TYR A 353 4.21 -0.12 23.70
N SER A 354 4.21 0.89 22.83
CA SER A 354 4.22 2.32 23.20
C SER A 354 5.36 2.65 24.17
N LYS A 355 6.60 2.32 23.78
CA LYS A 355 7.81 2.54 24.59
C LYS A 355 8.87 3.33 23.83
N VAL A 356 9.67 4.08 24.58
CA VAL A 356 10.92 4.71 24.13
C VAL A 356 12.06 4.21 25.00
N ASN A 357 13.10 3.63 24.39
CA ASN A 357 14.23 3.05 25.12
C ASN A 357 13.80 2.06 26.23
N ASN A 358 12.76 1.25 25.94
CA ASN A 358 12.13 0.30 26.87
C ASN A 358 11.35 0.92 28.05
N ILE A 359 11.14 2.23 28.05
CA ILE A 359 10.35 2.94 29.06
C ILE A 359 8.98 3.30 28.45
N PRO A 360 7.84 3.08 29.14
CA PRO A 360 6.52 3.49 28.66
C PRO A 360 6.48 4.99 28.33
N THR A 361 5.81 5.34 27.23
CA THR A 361 5.56 6.74 26.88
C THR A 361 4.56 7.38 27.85
N ASP A 362 4.85 8.58 28.32
CA ASP A 362 3.92 9.48 29.03
C ASP A 362 3.28 10.49 28.07
N ASN A 363 2.58 11.49 28.61
CA ASN A 363 1.94 12.50 27.78
C ASN A 363 2.92 13.43 27.04
N ASP A 364 4.18 13.52 27.49
CA ASP A 364 5.21 14.44 27.00
C ASP A 364 6.27 13.73 26.13
N THR A 365 6.24 12.40 26.07
CA THR A 365 7.06 11.53 25.21
C THR A 365 6.23 10.85 24.12
N LYS A 366 5.12 11.49 23.73
CA LYS A 366 4.30 11.04 22.62
C LYS A 366 5.10 11.11 21.33
N TYR A 367 4.73 10.26 20.40
CA TYR A 367 5.20 10.32 19.04
C TYR A 367 4.72 11.66 18.43
N ASP A 368 5.53 12.73 18.52
CA ASP A 368 5.14 14.08 18.06
C ASP A 368 4.96 14.12 16.54
N GLY A 369 3.82 13.68 16.03
CA GLY A 369 3.43 13.88 14.62
C GLY A 369 4.46 13.44 13.57
N TYR A 370 5.39 12.53 13.89
CA TYR A 370 6.57 12.23 13.06
C TYR A 370 6.22 11.32 11.88
N ILE A 371 5.73 11.92 10.79
CA ILE A 371 5.23 11.12 9.68
C ILE A 371 6.37 10.71 8.74
N SER A 372 6.64 9.40 8.67
CA SER A 372 7.62 8.81 7.76
C SER A 372 7.16 8.79 6.29
N TYR A 373 5.96 9.31 5.96
CA TYR A 373 5.39 9.19 4.61
C TYR A 373 6.30 9.74 3.51
N MET A 374 7.14 10.74 3.79
CA MET A 374 8.01 11.33 2.77
C MET A 374 9.04 10.33 2.26
N TRP A 375 9.37 9.30 3.05
CA TRP A 375 10.25 8.20 2.61
C TRP A 375 9.60 7.29 1.56
N LEU A 376 8.26 7.30 1.42
CA LEU A 376 7.56 6.55 0.39
C LEU A 376 7.99 6.96 -1.03
N TYR A 377 8.54 8.16 -1.24
CA TYR A 377 9.15 8.54 -2.51
C TYR A 377 10.20 7.53 -3.00
N LEU A 378 10.92 6.87 -2.08
CA LEU A 378 11.93 5.86 -2.40
C LEU A 378 11.35 4.45 -2.66
N SER A 379 10.07 4.20 -2.34
CA SER A 379 9.50 2.84 -2.30
C SER A 379 9.31 2.18 -3.68
N SER A 380 8.89 2.93 -4.70
CA SER A 380 8.48 2.35 -5.98
C SER A 380 9.61 2.00 -6.95
N GLN A 381 10.79 2.63 -6.81
CA GLN A 381 11.89 2.47 -7.77
C GLN A 381 13.07 1.66 -7.24
N TYR A 382 13.15 1.42 -5.92
CA TYR A 382 14.36 0.87 -5.31
C TYR A 382 14.09 -0.22 -4.29
N ASP A 383 13.26 0.05 -3.29
CA ASP A 383 12.97 -0.94 -2.27
C ASP A 383 11.49 -0.88 -1.87
N LYS A 384 10.73 -1.83 -2.42
CA LYS A 384 9.30 -2.00 -2.14
C LYS A 384 9.03 -2.24 -0.65
N LYS A 385 10.04 -2.69 0.12
CA LYS A 385 9.92 -2.91 1.57
C LYS A 385 9.62 -1.62 2.33
N ILE A 386 10.08 -0.47 1.83
CA ILE A 386 9.78 0.83 2.45
C ILE A 386 8.28 1.07 2.52
N TYR A 387 7.54 0.70 1.47
CA TYR A 387 6.09 0.83 1.46
C TYR A 387 5.47 0.01 2.58
N GLN A 388 5.82 -1.28 2.67
CA GLN A 388 5.26 -2.18 3.67
C GLN A 388 5.63 -1.77 5.10
N ILE A 389 6.87 -1.31 5.34
CA ILE A 389 7.28 -0.76 6.65
C ILE A 389 6.39 0.42 7.04
N ILE A 390 6.23 1.40 6.16
CA ILE A 390 5.51 2.64 6.47
C ILE A 390 4.00 2.39 6.59
N ALA A 391 3.44 1.54 5.73
CA ALA A 391 2.03 1.20 5.77
C ALA A 391 1.68 0.43 7.06
N ASP A 392 2.52 -0.51 7.49
CA ASP A 392 2.37 -1.26 8.75
C ASP A 392 2.42 -0.31 9.97
N LEU A 393 3.42 0.60 10.01
CA LEU A 393 3.53 1.61 11.06
C LEU A 393 2.26 2.48 11.15
N GLN A 394 1.72 2.91 10.02
CA GLN A 394 0.52 3.76 9.95
C GLN A 394 -0.77 3.03 10.30
N ALA A 395 -0.81 1.71 10.11
CA ALA A 395 -1.94 0.87 10.45
C ALA A 395 -1.93 0.45 11.93
N ALA A 396 -0.81 0.58 12.66
CA ALA A 396 -0.68 0.19 14.05
C ALA A 396 -1.45 1.12 15.02
N LYS A 397 -2.16 0.53 15.98
CA LYS A 397 -3.01 1.26 16.94
C LYS A 397 -2.30 2.36 17.71
N ASN A 398 -1.18 2.03 18.34
CA ASN A 398 -0.40 3.01 19.10
C ASN A 398 0.16 4.14 18.22
N TYR A 399 0.18 3.98 16.89
CA TYR A 399 0.52 5.04 15.96
C TYR A 399 -0.69 5.92 15.65
N TYR A 400 -1.79 5.33 15.14
CA TYR A 400 -2.94 6.11 14.68
C TYR A 400 -3.78 6.73 15.81
N ASP A 401 -3.69 6.22 17.05
CA ASP A 401 -4.34 6.86 18.22
C ASP A 401 -3.64 8.16 18.63
N HIS A 402 -2.35 8.29 18.30
CA HIS A 402 -1.52 9.44 18.68
C HIS A 402 -1.28 10.40 17.51
N ILE A 403 -1.46 9.93 16.28
CA ILE A 403 -1.21 10.69 15.06
C ILE A 403 -2.41 10.59 14.13
N GLN A 404 -2.88 11.73 13.64
CA GLN A 404 -4.00 11.77 12.69
C GLN A 404 -3.57 11.39 11.27
N VAL A 405 -3.21 10.11 11.06
CA VAL A 405 -2.70 9.58 9.77
C VAL A 405 -3.68 9.82 8.61
N GLU A 406 -4.95 9.46 8.80
CA GLU A 406 -5.99 9.65 7.79
C GLU A 406 -6.50 11.08 7.67
N GLY A 407 -6.09 11.97 8.59
CA GLY A 407 -6.35 13.40 8.49
C GLY A 407 -5.40 14.11 7.53
N SER A 408 -4.33 13.44 7.11
CA SER A 408 -3.34 13.97 6.17
C SER A 408 -3.62 13.49 4.76
N SER A 409 -4.15 14.39 3.94
CA SER A 409 -4.34 14.14 2.50
C SER A 409 -3.04 13.73 1.78
N LEU A 410 -1.90 14.29 2.18
CA LEU A 410 -0.60 13.95 1.59
C LEU A 410 -0.18 12.51 1.90
N THR A 411 -0.43 12.04 3.12
CA THR A 411 -0.15 10.65 3.51
C THR A 411 -0.93 9.68 2.62
N LEU A 412 -2.25 9.89 2.50
CA LEU A 412 -3.11 9.04 1.69
C LEU A 412 -2.73 9.07 0.21
N ALA A 413 -2.37 10.25 -0.33
CA ALA A 413 -1.95 10.38 -1.72
C ALA A 413 -0.61 9.66 -1.99
N LEU A 414 0.35 9.70 -1.05
CA LEU A 414 1.61 8.98 -1.19
C LEU A 414 1.40 7.45 -1.12
N LEU A 415 0.57 6.97 -0.20
CA LEU A 415 0.20 5.56 -0.13
C LEU A 415 -0.48 5.11 -1.44
N ALA A 416 -1.50 5.84 -1.92
CA ALA A 416 -2.18 5.54 -3.19
C ALA A 416 -1.23 5.57 -4.40
N ASN A 417 -0.22 6.43 -4.38
CA ASN A 417 0.71 6.55 -5.49
C ASN A 417 1.65 5.34 -5.58
N PHE A 418 2.01 4.75 -4.44
CA PHE A 418 3.06 3.73 -4.33
C PHE A 418 2.58 2.33 -3.90
N GLU A 419 1.28 2.15 -3.65
CA GLU A 419 0.66 0.83 -3.48
C GLU A 419 0.90 -0.09 -4.70
N ASN A 420 0.93 -1.40 -4.44
CA ASN A 420 1.26 -2.43 -5.42
C ASN A 420 0.17 -3.51 -5.53
N PHE A 421 0.23 -4.60 -4.74
CA PHE A 421 -0.80 -5.64 -4.74
C PHE A 421 -1.72 -5.57 -3.54
N ILE A 422 -1.16 -5.37 -2.34
CA ILE A 422 -1.88 -5.45 -1.08
C ILE A 422 -1.55 -4.28 -0.16
N VAL A 423 -2.52 -3.87 0.65
CA VAL A 423 -2.41 -2.74 1.58
C VAL A 423 -2.98 -3.12 2.95
N PRO A 424 -2.30 -2.79 4.07
CA PRO A 424 -2.80 -3.14 5.39
C PRO A 424 -4.04 -2.29 5.74
N VAL A 425 -5.10 -2.96 6.16
CA VAL A 425 -6.39 -2.34 6.50
C VAL A 425 -6.77 -2.51 7.96
N ASN A 426 -6.42 -3.66 8.56
CA ASN A 426 -6.66 -3.94 9.98
C ASN A 426 -5.40 -4.56 10.61
N THR A 427 -5.04 -4.12 11.81
CA THR A 427 -3.91 -4.67 12.56
C THR A 427 -4.24 -4.86 14.04
N GLU A 428 -3.66 -5.90 14.63
CA GLU A 428 -3.63 -6.13 16.07
C GLU A 428 -2.26 -6.66 16.47
N HIS A 429 -1.58 -5.95 17.36
CA HIS A 429 -0.22 -6.28 17.80
C HIS A 429 -0.13 -6.48 19.33
N LEU A 430 -1.25 -6.63 20.03
CA LEU A 430 -1.25 -6.88 21.48
C LEU A 430 -0.77 -8.30 21.85
N TYR A 431 -0.80 -9.24 20.92
CA TYR A 431 -0.28 -10.60 21.15
C TYR A 431 1.26 -10.61 21.20
N GLY A 432 1.80 -11.47 22.07
CA GLY A 432 3.23 -11.63 22.27
C GLY A 432 3.89 -12.50 21.20
N GLU A 433 5.21 -12.35 21.06
CA GLU A 433 6.05 -13.14 20.13
C GLU A 433 6.02 -14.65 20.44
N ALA A 434 5.69 -15.01 21.68
CA ALA A 434 5.48 -16.39 22.09
C ALA A 434 4.17 -17.01 21.56
N SER A 435 3.39 -16.30 20.73
CA SER A 435 2.09 -16.81 20.25
C SER A 435 2.24 -18.08 19.42
N ASP A 436 3.36 -18.25 18.70
CA ASP A 436 3.64 -19.42 17.86
C ASP A 436 2.42 -19.84 17.04
N TRP A 437 1.94 -18.93 16.17
CA TRP A 437 0.75 -19.16 15.36
C TRP A 437 0.94 -20.38 14.47
N ARG A 438 -0.09 -21.23 14.39
CA ARG A 438 -0.03 -22.47 13.60
C ARG A 438 -1.07 -22.56 12.50
N GLY A 439 -2.16 -21.82 12.59
CA GLY A 439 -3.23 -21.90 11.61
C GLY A 439 -4.13 -20.67 11.61
N VAL A 440 -4.59 -20.30 10.43
CA VAL A 440 -5.67 -19.34 10.19
C VAL A 440 -6.52 -19.82 9.02
N ALA A 441 -7.85 -19.65 9.08
CA ALA A 441 -8.77 -20.00 8.00
C ALA A 441 -10.02 -19.11 8.04
N LYS A 442 -10.59 -18.85 6.86
CA LYS A 442 -11.89 -18.17 6.72
C LYS A 442 -13.06 -19.10 7.05
N GLY A 443 -14.19 -18.53 7.44
CA GLY A 443 -15.45 -19.26 7.61
C GLY A 443 -16.56 -18.38 8.19
N ASN A 444 -17.81 -18.84 8.08
CA ASN A 444 -18.98 -18.22 8.70
C ASN A 444 -19.22 -18.83 10.09
N PHE A 445 -18.62 -18.26 11.12
CA PHE A 445 -18.71 -18.81 12.49
C PHE A 445 -19.89 -18.22 13.27
N SER A 446 -20.31 -17.00 12.93
CA SER A 446 -21.45 -16.35 13.58
C SER A 446 -22.80 -16.81 13.03
N GLY A 447 -22.83 -17.43 11.84
CA GLY A 447 -24.05 -17.75 11.09
C GLY A 447 -24.69 -16.53 10.43
N GLY A 448 -23.92 -15.45 10.28
CA GLY A 448 -24.30 -14.23 9.56
C GLY A 448 -24.06 -14.36 8.05
N THR A 449 -23.98 -13.22 7.38
CA THR A 449 -23.61 -13.12 5.95
C THR A 449 -22.14 -12.77 5.73
N ASP A 450 -21.45 -12.37 6.80
CA ASP A 450 -20.10 -11.85 6.74
C ASP A 450 -19.14 -12.98 7.11
N GLU A 451 -18.07 -13.16 6.33
CA GLU A 451 -17.03 -14.11 6.70
C GLU A 451 -16.21 -13.58 7.89
N GLU A 452 -15.75 -14.53 8.70
CA GLU A 452 -14.84 -14.31 9.81
C GLU A 452 -13.62 -15.22 9.64
N PHE A 453 -12.62 -15.10 10.52
CA PHE A 453 -11.49 -16.01 10.50
C PHE A 453 -11.25 -16.64 11.87
N VAL A 454 -10.82 -17.89 11.87
CA VAL A 454 -10.38 -18.61 13.07
C VAL A 454 -8.87 -18.67 13.09
N LEU A 455 -8.27 -18.60 14.27
CA LEU A 455 -6.84 -18.75 14.49
C LEU A 455 -6.53 -19.76 15.59
N ILE A 456 -5.34 -20.36 15.56
CA ILE A 456 -4.84 -21.22 16.64
C ILE A 456 -3.37 -20.95 16.97
N ARG A 457 -3.08 -20.91 18.27
CA ARG A 457 -1.72 -20.84 18.83
C ARG A 457 -1.21 -22.19 19.24
N ASN A 458 0.08 -22.43 19.02
CA ASN A 458 0.72 -23.62 19.55
C ASN A 458 1.00 -23.52 21.05
N PHE A 459 1.36 -22.32 21.51
CA PHE A 459 1.90 -22.10 22.86
C PHE A 459 0.98 -22.61 23.97
N ASP A 460 -0.32 -22.39 23.84
CA ASP A 460 -1.35 -22.77 24.81
C ASP A 460 -2.59 -23.41 24.19
N GLY A 461 -2.58 -23.66 22.88
CA GLY A 461 -3.72 -24.20 22.16
C GLY A 461 -4.91 -23.22 22.07
N MET A 462 -4.72 -21.92 22.33
CA MET A 462 -5.82 -20.96 22.21
C MET A 462 -6.31 -20.90 20.78
N MET A 463 -7.60 -21.21 20.62
CA MET A 463 -8.37 -21.07 19.41
C MET A 463 -9.39 -19.95 19.59
N GLY A 464 -9.49 -19.06 18.62
CA GLY A 464 -10.40 -17.92 18.65
C GLY A 464 -10.85 -17.54 17.25
N THR A 465 -12.05 -17.01 17.16
CA THR A 465 -12.63 -16.47 15.93
C THR A 465 -12.65 -14.95 15.99
N MET A 466 -12.40 -14.29 14.87
CA MET A 466 -12.20 -12.85 14.79
C MET A 466 -12.88 -12.29 13.53
N LYS A 467 -13.32 -11.03 13.60
CA LYS A 467 -13.81 -10.27 12.45
C LYS A 467 -13.24 -8.86 12.42
N PRO A 468 -13.11 -8.24 11.23
CA PRO A 468 -12.69 -6.85 11.13
C PRO A 468 -13.62 -5.92 11.90
N TYR A 469 -13.03 -4.95 12.61
CA TYR A 469 -13.78 -3.88 13.25
C TYR A 469 -12.92 -2.62 13.35
N ASN A 470 -13.37 -1.53 12.70
CA ASN A 470 -12.56 -0.34 12.50
C ASN A 470 -11.21 -0.69 11.88
N LYS A 471 -10.08 -0.40 12.57
CA LYS A 471 -8.72 -0.76 12.17
C LYS A 471 -8.14 -1.97 12.92
N GLY A 472 -8.95 -2.63 13.74
CA GLY A 472 -8.54 -3.81 14.51
C GLY A 472 -9.50 -4.96 14.26
N PHE A 473 -9.62 -5.83 15.26
CA PHE A 473 -10.50 -7.00 15.21
C PHE A 473 -11.37 -7.09 16.46
N LEU A 474 -12.52 -7.75 16.34
CA LEU A 474 -13.34 -8.17 17.48
C LEU A 474 -13.54 -9.70 17.43
N PRO A 475 -13.65 -10.37 18.58
CA PRO A 475 -14.01 -11.77 18.60
C PRO A 475 -15.40 -12.00 17.98
N ALA A 476 -15.52 -13.01 17.13
CA ALA A 476 -16.82 -13.43 16.60
C ALA A 476 -17.54 -14.37 17.60
N THR A 477 -16.76 -15.21 18.30
CA THR A 477 -17.20 -16.12 19.36
C THR A 477 -16.26 -16.06 20.56
N ASN A 478 -16.60 -16.75 21.65
CA ASN A 478 -15.66 -16.93 22.76
C ASN A 478 -14.52 -17.88 22.36
N SER A 479 -13.30 -17.56 22.81
CA SER A 479 -12.12 -18.39 22.59
C SER A 479 -12.12 -19.64 23.47
N ARG A 480 -11.36 -20.65 23.05
CA ARG A 480 -11.21 -21.94 23.71
C ARG A 480 -9.73 -22.31 23.81
N LEU A 481 -9.32 -22.91 24.93
CA LEU A 481 -8.05 -23.62 25.01
C LEU A 481 -8.23 -25.06 24.51
N CYS A 482 -7.54 -25.40 23.43
CA CYS A 482 -7.60 -26.71 22.78
C CYS A 482 -6.37 -27.52 23.16
N GLY A 483 -6.58 -28.58 23.96
CA GLY A 483 -5.49 -29.39 24.48
C GLY A 483 -4.71 -28.72 25.61
N ASP A 484 -3.45 -29.14 25.77
CA ASP A 484 -2.48 -28.63 26.74
C ASP A 484 -1.16 -28.28 26.02
N ILE A 485 -0.15 -27.81 26.76
CA ILE A 485 1.16 -27.41 26.20
C ILE A 485 1.95 -28.54 25.52
N THR A 486 1.51 -29.80 25.62
CA THR A 486 2.16 -30.93 24.93
C THR A 486 1.67 -31.08 23.50
N TYR A 487 0.57 -30.42 23.12
CA TYR A 487 0.08 -30.40 21.76
C TYR A 487 1.02 -29.61 20.84
N ASN A 488 1.19 -30.15 19.63
CA ASN A 488 1.95 -29.54 18.55
C ASN A 488 0.99 -29.37 17.38
N TRP A 489 0.25 -28.27 17.42
CA TRP A 489 -0.70 -27.88 16.39
C TRP A 489 0.06 -27.56 15.09
N LYS A 490 -0.45 -28.05 13.96
CA LYS A 490 0.17 -27.86 12.63
C LYS A 490 -0.63 -26.96 11.70
N GLY A 491 -1.88 -26.69 12.05
CA GLY A 491 -2.77 -25.88 11.23
C GLY A 491 -4.22 -26.11 11.58
N LEU A 492 -5.07 -25.34 10.90
CA LEU A 492 -6.50 -25.53 10.90
C LEU A 492 -7.04 -25.31 9.49
N ALA A 493 -8.26 -25.79 9.26
CA ALA A 493 -9.08 -25.50 8.10
C ALA A 493 -10.51 -25.25 8.60
N ALA A 494 -11.32 -24.54 7.83
CA ALA A 494 -12.72 -24.29 8.17
C ALA A 494 -13.58 -24.28 6.91
N GLY A 495 -14.82 -24.76 7.06
CA GLY A 495 -15.77 -24.93 5.97
C GLY A 495 -17.12 -25.41 6.51
N ASP A 496 -18.17 -25.29 5.71
CA ASP A 496 -19.50 -25.85 6.02
C ASP A 496 -19.51 -27.36 5.80
N PHE A 497 -18.96 -28.08 6.78
CA PHE A 497 -18.84 -29.53 6.77
C PHE A 497 -20.17 -30.22 7.03
N PHE A 498 -21.09 -29.56 7.75
CA PHE A 498 -22.35 -30.15 8.19
C PHE A 498 -23.55 -29.77 7.32
N ASP A 499 -23.41 -28.83 6.38
CA ASP A 499 -24.48 -28.27 5.52
C ASP A 499 -25.55 -27.56 6.33
N ASP A 500 -25.11 -26.73 7.25
CA ASP A 500 -25.98 -25.89 8.08
C ASP A 500 -25.75 -24.38 7.88
N ASN A 501 -24.97 -24.00 6.86
CA ASN A 501 -24.51 -22.65 6.53
C ASN A 501 -23.60 -22.02 7.59
N LYS A 502 -23.08 -22.80 8.53
CA LYS A 502 -22.03 -22.38 9.46
C LYS A 502 -20.78 -23.18 9.20
N SER A 503 -19.65 -22.53 9.42
CA SER A 503 -18.36 -23.21 9.28
C SER A 503 -18.00 -23.94 10.56
N GLU A 504 -17.64 -25.20 10.40
CA GLU A 504 -16.89 -25.98 11.39
C GLU A 504 -15.40 -25.69 11.27
N ILE A 505 -14.65 -26.06 12.31
CA ILE A 505 -13.20 -25.90 12.38
C ILE A 505 -12.55 -27.27 12.51
N LEU A 506 -11.62 -27.60 11.62
CA LEU A 506 -10.73 -28.73 11.75
C LEU A 506 -9.37 -28.25 12.25
N ALA A 507 -8.87 -28.78 13.36
CA ALA A 507 -7.52 -28.52 13.86
C ALA A 507 -6.67 -29.80 13.81
N LEU A 508 -5.42 -29.67 13.37
CA LEU A 508 -4.51 -30.79 13.15
C LEU A 508 -3.37 -30.80 14.17
N SER A 509 -3.19 -31.91 14.88
CA SER A 509 -2.12 -32.10 15.86
C SER A 509 -1.14 -33.19 15.45
N ASP A 510 0.15 -32.88 15.53
CA ASP A 510 1.27 -33.81 15.30
C ASP A 510 1.95 -34.15 16.63
N HIS A 511 1.29 -35.02 17.38
CA HIS A 511 1.67 -35.39 18.73
C HIS A 511 2.44 -36.73 18.76
N THR A 512 3.30 -36.93 19.76
CA THR A 512 4.05 -38.19 19.93
C THR A 512 3.16 -39.35 20.42
N ASP A 513 2.22 -39.06 21.33
CA ASP A 513 1.11 -39.96 21.68
C ASP A 513 0.09 -40.06 20.54
N PHE A 514 -0.09 -41.27 20.02
CA PHE A 514 -1.02 -41.57 18.93
C PHE A 514 -2.49 -41.27 19.27
N ASN A 515 -2.88 -41.29 20.55
CA ASN A 515 -4.25 -40.93 20.96
C ASN A 515 -4.53 -39.42 20.83
N LYS A 516 -3.47 -38.61 20.75
CA LYS A 516 -3.52 -37.16 20.58
C LYS A 516 -3.09 -36.70 19.18
N ASN A 517 -2.56 -37.61 18.36
CA ASN A 517 -2.09 -37.32 17.00
C ASN A 517 -3.21 -37.57 15.99
N GLY A 518 -3.59 -36.55 15.22
CA GLY A 518 -4.70 -36.59 14.27
C GLY A 518 -5.47 -35.28 14.20
N PHE A 519 -6.75 -35.38 13.80
CA PHE A 519 -7.63 -34.24 13.54
C PHE A 519 -8.70 -34.11 14.61
N TYR A 520 -9.05 -32.87 14.93
CA TYR A 520 -10.09 -32.49 15.89
C TYR A 520 -11.08 -31.58 15.18
N ILE A 521 -12.36 -31.91 15.25
CA ILE A 521 -13.43 -31.18 14.60
C ILE A 521 -14.19 -30.43 15.69
N TYR A 522 -14.31 -29.12 15.52
CA TYR A 522 -15.01 -28.21 16.40
C TYR A 522 -16.15 -27.54 15.65
N LYS A 523 -17.19 -27.16 16.39
CA LYS A 523 -18.33 -26.40 15.89
C LYS A 523 -18.63 -25.22 16.81
N ILE A 524 -19.47 -24.31 16.34
CA ILE A 524 -19.94 -23.18 17.13
C ILE A 524 -21.33 -23.47 17.72
N GLU A 525 -21.42 -23.53 19.05
CA GLU A 525 -22.68 -23.68 19.77
C GLU A 525 -22.81 -22.62 20.86
N ASN A 526 -23.94 -21.91 20.90
CA ASN A 526 -24.21 -20.86 21.91
C ASN A 526 -23.05 -19.85 22.06
N ASN A 527 -22.47 -19.44 20.93
CA ASN A 527 -21.33 -18.52 20.88
C ASN A 527 -20.04 -19.07 21.53
N GLN A 528 -19.90 -20.39 21.60
CA GLN A 528 -18.72 -21.11 22.11
C GLN A 528 -18.15 -22.04 21.04
N ILE A 529 -16.84 -22.16 21.00
CA ILE A 529 -16.15 -23.22 20.25
C ILE A 529 -16.23 -24.51 21.09
N VAL A 530 -16.80 -25.57 20.53
CA VAL A 530 -16.96 -26.87 21.20
C VAL A 530 -16.40 -28.00 20.35
N GLU A 531 -15.68 -28.94 20.97
CA GLU A 531 -15.20 -30.15 20.28
C GLU A 531 -16.40 -31.04 19.94
N HIS A 532 -16.56 -31.36 18.66
CA HIS A 532 -17.62 -32.23 18.16
C HIS A 532 -17.14 -33.68 18.06
N SER A 533 -16.00 -33.89 17.39
CA SER A 533 -15.44 -35.22 17.15
C SER A 533 -13.92 -35.14 16.95
N LYS A 534 -13.26 -36.28 16.94
CA LYS A 534 -11.83 -36.39 16.63
C LYS A 534 -11.53 -37.69 15.91
N LEU A 535 -10.54 -37.64 15.03
CA LEU A 535 -9.97 -38.79 14.35
C LEU A 535 -8.49 -38.85 14.69
N THR A 536 -8.15 -39.61 15.72
CA THR A 536 -6.77 -39.82 16.20
C THR A 536 -6.37 -41.29 16.00
N GLY A 537 -5.16 -41.64 16.41
CA GLY A 537 -4.60 -42.98 16.25
C GLY A 537 -3.39 -43.02 15.32
N PHE A 538 -2.92 -41.86 14.89
CA PHE A 538 -1.80 -41.74 13.97
C PHE A 538 -0.46 -41.86 14.70
N GLY A 539 0.50 -42.58 14.12
CA GLY A 539 1.83 -42.73 14.73
C GLY A 539 2.60 -41.40 14.76
N ALA A 540 3.52 -41.26 15.71
CA ALA A 540 4.37 -40.08 15.89
C ALA A 540 5.16 -39.68 14.63
N ASP A 541 5.42 -40.63 13.73
CA ASP A 541 6.13 -40.39 12.48
C ASP A 541 5.26 -39.72 11.39
N SER A 542 3.97 -39.48 11.65
CA SER A 542 3.05 -38.88 10.67
C SER A 542 3.60 -37.58 10.09
N LYS A 543 4.19 -36.71 10.92
CA LYS A 543 4.81 -35.44 10.48
C LYS A 543 3.81 -34.64 9.67
N TRP A 544 2.65 -34.37 10.28
CA TRP A 544 1.61 -33.57 9.66
C TRP A 544 2.15 -32.20 9.27
N VAL A 545 1.69 -31.71 8.13
CA VAL A 545 2.07 -30.41 7.56
C VAL A 545 0.96 -29.40 7.81
N GLY A 546 -0.26 -29.74 7.39
CA GLY A 546 -1.42 -28.87 7.47
C GLY A 546 -2.66 -29.53 6.87
N ALA A 547 -3.75 -28.77 6.84
CA ALA A 547 -5.01 -29.16 6.24
C ALA A 547 -5.59 -27.98 5.46
N ALA A 548 -6.44 -28.27 4.48
CA ALA A 548 -7.21 -27.27 3.75
C ALA A 548 -8.65 -27.79 3.58
N ALA A 549 -9.61 -26.89 3.58
CA ALA A 549 -11.01 -27.17 3.31
C ALA A 549 -11.39 -26.56 1.96
N GLY A 550 -12.40 -27.12 1.32
CA GLY A 550 -12.91 -26.67 0.03
C GLY A 550 -13.87 -27.66 -0.59
N ASN A 551 -14.43 -27.30 -1.73
CA ASN A 551 -15.35 -28.14 -2.49
C ASN A 551 -14.54 -29.09 -3.42
N PHE A 552 -14.08 -30.21 -2.87
CA PHE A 552 -13.26 -31.18 -3.62
C PHE A 552 -14.12 -32.28 -4.27
N ILE A 553 -15.15 -32.74 -3.57
CA ILE A 553 -16.04 -33.82 -3.98
C ILE A 553 -17.44 -33.25 -4.21
N SER A 554 -18.04 -33.57 -5.35
CA SER A 554 -19.38 -33.10 -5.69
C SER A 554 -20.40 -33.52 -4.64
N GLY A 555 -21.08 -32.55 -4.03
CA GLY A 555 -22.04 -32.83 -2.96
C GLY A 555 -22.64 -31.60 -2.28
N GLY A 556 -22.06 -30.41 -2.50
CA GLY A 556 -22.56 -29.14 -1.97
C GLY A 556 -22.16 -28.85 -0.52
N LYS A 557 -21.39 -29.74 0.12
CA LYS A 557 -20.74 -29.53 1.41
C LYS A 557 -19.25 -29.31 1.20
N ASP A 558 -18.61 -28.63 2.14
CA ASP A 558 -17.16 -28.57 2.15
C ASP A 558 -16.56 -29.91 2.58
N ASP A 559 -15.46 -30.27 1.93
CA ASP A 559 -14.60 -31.39 2.25
C ASP A 559 -13.31 -30.89 2.89
N PHE A 560 -12.41 -31.81 3.26
CA PHE A 560 -11.07 -31.41 3.64
C PHE A 560 -9.99 -32.39 3.19
N ILE A 561 -8.79 -31.83 3.05
CA ILE A 561 -7.57 -32.61 2.86
C ILE A 561 -6.64 -32.47 4.05
N ALA A 562 -5.82 -33.49 4.27
CA ALA A 562 -4.74 -33.48 5.25
C ALA A 562 -3.43 -33.96 4.64
N VAL A 563 -2.35 -33.21 4.88
CA VAL A 563 -1.07 -33.44 4.22
C VAL A 563 0.00 -33.82 5.23
N ARG A 564 0.80 -34.83 4.89
CA ARG A 564 1.84 -35.36 5.78
C ARG A 564 3.16 -35.67 5.07
N ASN A 565 4.27 -35.45 5.78
CA ASN A 565 5.62 -35.69 5.26
C ASN A 565 6.15 -37.10 5.55
N TYR A 566 5.48 -37.94 6.36
CA TYR A 566 5.89 -39.33 6.60
C TYR A 566 6.17 -40.08 5.29
N ASN A 567 5.18 -40.03 4.40
CA ASN A 567 5.22 -40.64 3.08
C ASN A 567 4.79 -39.65 1.99
N LYS A 568 4.78 -38.33 2.20
CA LYS A 568 4.39 -37.34 1.17
C LYS A 568 3.01 -37.61 0.59
N GLU A 569 2.06 -37.72 1.50
CA GLU A 569 0.71 -38.15 1.19
C GLU A 569 -0.28 -37.01 1.45
N VAL A 570 -1.26 -36.89 0.56
CA VAL A 570 -2.46 -36.06 0.74
C VAL A 570 -3.64 -37.00 0.92
N ARG A 571 -4.33 -36.89 2.06
CA ARG A 571 -5.53 -37.67 2.34
C ARG A 571 -6.75 -36.80 2.13
N VAL A 572 -7.73 -37.32 1.41
CA VAL A 572 -8.97 -36.64 1.07
C VAL A 572 -10.09 -37.23 1.91
N TYR A 573 -10.82 -36.37 2.60
CA TYR A 573 -11.93 -36.75 3.47
C TYR A 573 -13.17 -35.95 3.11
N LYS A 574 -14.31 -36.60 3.29
CA LYS A 574 -15.64 -35.97 3.22
C LYS A 574 -16.39 -36.18 4.53
N PHE A 575 -17.53 -35.52 4.66
CA PHE A 575 -18.45 -35.75 5.76
C PHE A 575 -19.70 -36.52 5.32
N ASN A 576 -20.01 -37.60 6.04
CA ASN A 576 -21.28 -38.31 5.93
C ASN A 576 -22.14 -37.96 7.16
N GLY A 577 -23.05 -36.99 6.99
CA GLY A 577 -23.64 -36.29 8.13
C GLY A 577 -22.56 -35.46 8.83
N ALA A 578 -22.28 -35.77 10.10
CA ALA A 578 -21.19 -35.14 10.86
C ALA A 578 -19.99 -36.07 11.08
N ALA A 579 -20.01 -37.27 10.50
CA ALA A 579 -18.93 -38.24 10.61
C ALA A 579 -17.92 -38.08 9.47
N VAL A 580 -16.63 -38.08 9.82
CA VAL A 580 -15.52 -38.02 8.86
C VAL A 580 -15.36 -39.36 8.14
N GLU A 581 -15.24 -39.33 6.81
CA GLU A 581 -15.04 -40.50 5.95
C GLU A 581 -13.82 -40.28 5.05
N LEU A 582 -12.86 -41.20 5.06
CA LEU A 582 -11.72 -41.18 4.12
C LEU A 582 -12.21 -41.57 2.73
N VAL A 583 -11.99 -40.70 1.75
CA VAL A 583 -12.31 -40.96 0.34
C VAL A 583 -11.12 -41.63 -0.33
N TYR A 584 -9.94 -41.02 -0.25
CA TYR A 584 -8.75 -41.47 -0.95
C TYR A 584 -7.45 -41.01 -0.29
N PHE A 585 -6.35 -41.70 -0.61
CA PHE A 585 -5.00 -41.30 -0.22
C PHE A 585 -4.11 -41.17 -1.47
N ASN A 586 -3.59 -39.97 -1.68
CA ASN A 586 -2.73 -39.63 -2.81
C ASN A 586 -1.27 -39.68 -2.37
N GLN A 587 -0.54 -40.66 -2.88
CA GLN A 587 0.91 -40.77 -2.70
C GLN A 587 1.61 -39.92 -3.75
N LEU A 588 2.21 -38.80 -3.34
CA LEU A 588 2.83 -37.87 -4.29
C LEU A 588 4.22 -38.35 -4.72
N ASN A 589 4.52 -38.23 -6.01
CA ASN A 589 5.83 -38.56 -6.57
C ASN A 589 6.80 -37.38 -6.43
N LEU A 590 7.17 -37.05 -5.19
CA LEU A 590 8.11 -35.98 -4.87
C LEU A 590 9.50 -36.56 -4.48
N PRO A 591 10.63 -35.91 -4.85
CA PRO A 591 11.98 -36.44 -4.63
C PRO A 591 12.25 -36.74 -3.17
N ALA A 592 12.89 -37.85 -2.80
CA ALA A 592 13.00 -38.31 -1.39
C ALA A 592 13.42 -37.23 -0.37
N ASN A 593 14.35 -36.34 -0.71
CA ASN A 593 14.83 -35.24 0.15
C ASN A 593 13.91 -34.02 0.24
N SER A 594 12.83 -33.94 -0.55
CA SER A 594 11.88 -32.83 -0.48
C SER A 594 10.95 -32.92 0.74
N LYS A 595 10.41 -31.77 1.15
CA LYS A 595 9.40 -31.64 2.20
C LYS A 595 8.26 -30.75 1.70
N ILE A 596 7.03 -31.17 1.98
CA ILE A 596 5.86 -30.31 1.82
C ILE A 596 5.81 -29.38 3.03
N LYS A 597 5.60 -28.09 2.79
CA LYS A 597 5.74 -27.02 3.79
C LYS A 597 4.42 -26.38 4.18
N ALA A 598 3.51 -26.24 3.22
CA ALA A 598 2.19 -25.68 3.41
C ALA A 598 1.22 -26.25 2.39
N VAL A 599 -0.07 -26.16 2.70
CA VAL A 599 -1.19 -26.54 1.85
C VAL A 599 -2.28 -25.47 1.94
N ALA A 600 -2.90 -25.18 0.81
CA ALA A 600 -4.08 -24.32 0.70
C ALA A 600 -4.95 -24.83 -0.47
N ALA A 601 -6.18 -24.34 -0.54
CA ALA A 601 -7.12 -24.68 -1.61
C ALA A 601 -7.96 -23.46 -1.98
N GLY A 602 -8.48 -23.48 -3.20
CA GLY A 602 -9.39 -22.48 -3.76
C GLY A 602 -9.59 -22.74 -5.25
N ASN A 603 -10.48 -21.96 -5.86
CA ASN A 603 -10.95 -22.17 -7.22
C ASN A 603 -9.99 -21.49 -8.21
N LEU A 604 -8.98 -22.20 -8.70
CA LEU A 604 -7.90 -21.63 -9.52
C LEU A 604 -8.24 -21.60 -11.02
N ASP A 605 -9.30 -22.27 -11.46
CA ASP A 605 -9.68 -22.30 -12.87
C ASP A 605 -11.13 -21.87 -13.20
N ASP A 606 -11.82 -21.30 -12.21
CA ASP A 606 -13.20 -20.78 -12.28
C ASP A 606 -14.24 -21.87 -12.61
N ASP A 607 -13.99 -23.09 -12.12
CA ASP A 607 -14.95 -24.19 -12.14
C ASP A 607 -15.61 -24.40 -10.76
N PRO A 608 -16.63 -25.26 -10.60
CA PRO A 608 -17.31 -25.41 -9.32
C PRO A 608 -16.46 -26.01 -8.18
N LYS A 609 -15.32 -26.63 -8.48
CA LYS A 609 -14.45 -27.33 -7.55
C LYS A 609 -13.22 -26.51 -7.21
N ASP A 610 -12.61 -26.85 -6.07
CA ASP A 610 -11.37 -26.22 -5.64
C ASP A 610 -10.14 -27.07 -5.99
N GLU A 611 -9.09 -26.39 -6.44
CA GLU A 611 -7.77 -26.98 -6.63
C GLU A 611 -6.95 -26.97 -5.34
N ILE A 612 -5.93 -27.82 -5.30
CA ILE A 612 -5.02 -27.96 -4.16
C ILE A 612 -3.65 -27.39 -4.51
N VAL A 613 -3.13 -26.53 -3.64
CA VAL A 613 -1.80 -25.93 -3.78
C VAL A 613 -0.88 -26.42 -2.68
N LEU A 614 0.31 -26.87 -3.07
CA LEU A 614 1.37 -27.32 -2.16
C LEU A 614 2.64 -26.49 -2.35
N LEU A 615 3.25 -26.06 -1.23
CA LEU A 615 4.61 -25.56 -1.23
C LEU A 615 5.59 -26.70 -0.94
N VAL A 616 6.60 -26.85 -1.79
CA VAL A 616 7.59 -27.92 -1.70
C VAL A 616 8.98 -27.31 -1.57
N ASP A 617 9.65 -27.59 -0.45
CA ASP A 617 11.08 -27.36 -0.28
C ASP A 617 11.85 -28.58 -0.80
N ALA A 618 12.87 -28.34 -1.63
CA ALA A 618 13.79 -29.37 -2.10
C ALA A 618 15.19 -28.80 -2.32
N ASP A 619 16.23 -29.62 -2.14
CA ASP A 619 17.61 -29.23 -2.43
C ASP A 619 17.81 -28.99 -3.94
N ASP A 620 17.13 -29.79 -4.77
CA ASP A 620 17.07 -29.56 -6.21
C ASP A 620 16.09 -28.43 -6.51
N HIS A 621 16.61 -27.30 -6.98
CA HIS A 621 15.81 -26.15 -7.39
C HIS A 621 14.76 -26.47 -8.46
N MET A 622 14.95 -27.52 -9.28
CA MET A 622 13.97 -27.98 -10.28
C MET A 622 12.77 -28.72 -9.66
N GLN A 623 12.77 -28.89 -8.34
CA GLN A 623 11.69 -29.52 -7.57
C GLN A 623 11.23 -28.65 -6.39
N ASN A 624 11.90 -27.52 -6.16
CA ASN A 624 11.55 -26.56 -5.14
C ASN A 624 10.59 -25.51 -5.72
N GLY A 625 9.41 -25.35 -5.14
CA GLY A 625 8.44 -24.37 -5.59
C GLY A 625 6.98 -24.65 -5.23
N VAL A 626 6.08 -24.16 -6.08
CA VAL A 626 4.62 -24.18 -5.91
C VAL A 626 4.02 -25.20 -6.87
N TYR A 627 3.21 -26.12 -6.36
CA TYR A 627 2.60 -27.21 -7.12
C TYR A 627 1.07 -27.10 -7.04
N VAL A 628 0.39 -27.23 -8.17
CA VAL A 628 -1.08 -27.12 -8.27
C VAL A 628 -1.66 -28.44 -8.77
N TYR A 629 -2.66 -28.94 -8.07
CA TYR A 629 -3.33 -30.20 -8.36
C TYR A 629 -4.84 -30.00 -8.50
N ASP A 630 -5.41 -30.68 -9.48
CA ASP A 630 -6.84 -30.93 -9.63
C ASP A 630 -7.24 -32.17 -8.80
N ILE A 631 -8.52 -32.30 -8.47
CA ILE A 631 -9.09 -33.42 -7.71
C ILE A 631 -10.44 -33.89 -8.27
N ASP A 632 -10.55 -35.19 -8.56
CA ASP A 632 -11.81 -35.79 -9.02
C ASP A 632 -12.74 -36.16 -7.85
N ASP A 633 -13.99 -36.54 -8.17
CA ASP A 633 -14.99 -36.98 -7.16
C ASP A 633 -14.60 -38.27 -6.41
N ASN A 634 -13.58 -38.99 -6.87
CA ASN A 634 -13.04 -40.14 -6.17
C ASN A 634 -11.87 -39.74 -5.25
N GLY A 635 -11.57 -38.45 -5.13
CA GLY A 635 -10.47 -37.91 -4.34
C GLY A 635 -9.09 -38.15 -4.97
N VAL A 636 -9.01 -38.49 -6.26
CA VAL A 636 -7.75 -38.73 -6.96
C VAL A 636 -7.19 -37.39 -7.44
N MET A 637 -5.97 -37.09 -7.02
CA MET A 637 -5.28 -35.84 -7.39
C MET A 637 -4.48 -35.99 -8.68
N THR A 638 -4.60 -35.00 -9.56
CA THR A 638 -3.81 -34.89 -10.80
C THR A 638 -3.04 -33.58 -10.81
N LEU A 639 -1.72 -33.64 -11.04
CA LEU A 639 -0.92 -32.42 -11.15
C LEU A 639 -1.33 -31.63 -12.40
N ILE A 640 -1.73 -30.37 -12.24
CA ILE A 640 -2.02 -29.45 -13.33
C ILE A 640 -0.71 -28.83 -13.84
N ASP A 641 -0.04 -28.08 -12.97
CA ASP A 641 1.24 -27.43 -13.25
C ASP A 641 2.01 -27.10 -11.96
N LYS A 642 3.25 -26.63 -12.12
CA LYS A 642 4.11 -26.19 -11.03
C LYS A 642 5.02 -25.03 -11.45
N SER A 643 5.26 -24.11 -10.53
CA SER A 643 6.30 -23.09 -10.66
C SER A 643 7.50 -23.50 -9.82
N ILE A 644 8.64 -23.73 -10.48
CA ILE A 644 9.89 -24.27 -9.90
C ILE A 644 11.10 -23.41 -10.31
N GLY A 645 12.29 -23.79 -9.87
CA GLY A 645 13.54 -23.05 -10.13
C GLY A 645 13.96 -22.18 -8.94
N PHE A 646 13.35 -22.37 -7.77
CA PHE A 646 13.67 -21.64 -6.57
C PHE A 646 14.84 -22.30 -5.83
N GLY A 647 15.77 -21.50 -5.29
CA GLY A 647 16.95 -22.03 -4.61
C GLY A 647 16.59 -22.87 -3.37
N ALA A 648 17.48 -23.80 -3.00
CA ALA A 648 17.30 -24.70 -1.85
C ALA A 648 17.00 -23.96 -0.54
N ASP A 649 17.52 -22.75 -0.39
CA ASP A 649 17.30 -21.87 0.77
C ASP A 649 16.00 -21.05 0.67
N SER A 650 15.00 -21.45 -0.11
CA SER A 650 13.74 -20.68 -0.21
C SER A 650 12.96 -20.62 1.11
N TYR A 651 13.03 -21.68 1.92
CA TYR A 651 12.37 -21.80 3.22
C TYR A 651 10.92 -21.29 3.17
N TRP A 652 10.10 -21.94 2.35
CA TRP A 652 8.68 -21.62 2.21
C TRP A 652 7.98 -21.69 3.57
N SER A 653 7.14 -20.70 3.89
CA SER A 653 6.45 -20.68 5.21
C SER A 653 4.97 -20.32 5.14
N GLY A 654 4.58 -19.32 4.34
CA GLY A 654 3.18 -18.93 4.18
C GLY A 654 2.62 -19.23 2.79
N LEU A 655 1.37 -19.70 2.75
CA LEU A 655 0.61 -19.98 1.54
C LEU A 655 -0.85 -19.56 1.77
N ALA A 656 -1.45 -18.89 0.79
CA ALA A 656 -2.89 -18.61 0.76
C ALA A 656 -3.39 -18.64 -0.69
N VAL A 657 -4.66 -19.02 -0.87
CA VAL A 657 -5.37 -19.02 -2.16
C VAL A 657 -6.69 -18.29 -1.98
N GLY A 658 -7.03 -17.37 -2.87
CA GLY A 658 -8.29 -16.63 -2.86
C GLY A 658 -8.33 -15.52 -3.90
N ASN A 659 -9.49 -14.88 -4.03
CA ASN A 659 -9.78 -13.95 -5.12
C ASN A 659 -9.20 -12.55 -4.86
N LEU A 660 -7.89 -12.40 -5.01
CA LEU A 660 -7.20 -11.15 -4.67
C LEU A 660 -7.63 -10.01 -5.59
N ASP A 661 -7.82 -10.25 -6.89
CA ASP A 661 -8.16 -9.18 -7.85
C ASP A 661 -9.66 -8.90 -7.99
N GLY A 662 -10.50 -9.78 -7.44
CA GLY A 662 -11.96 -9.68 -7.42
C GLY A 662 -12.61 -10.15 -8.72
N VAL A 663 -11.91 -10.89 -9.58
CA VAL A 663 -12.39 -11.31 -10.91
C VAL A 663 -12.06 -12.77 -11.22
N GLY A 664 -13.10 -13.61 -11.29
CA GLY A 664 -12.98 -14.98 -11.79
C GLY A 664 -12.19 -15.86 -10.82
N ALA A 665 -11.23 -16.62 -11.35
CA ALA A 665 -10.39 -17.57 -10.63
C ALA A 665 -9.52 -16.92 -9.55
N ASP A 666 -9.23 -17.69 -8.50
CA ASP A 666 -8.41 -17.32 -7.37
C ASP A 666 -6.92 -17.18 -7.74
N GLU A 667 -6.23 -16.32 -6.99
CA GLU A 667 -4.78 -16.19 -7.01
C GLU A 667 -4.12 -16.94 -5.86
N ILE A 668 -2.85 -17.31 -6.06
CA ILE A 668 -2.00 -17.92 -5.05
C ILE A 668 -1.00 -16.89 -4.55
N ILE A 669 -0.91 -16.69 -3.23
CA ILE A 669 0.21 -16.00 -2.59
C ILE A 669 1.09 -17.01 -1.86
N ALA A 670 2.37 -17.04 -2.21
CA ALA A 670 3.39 -17.85 -1.54
C ALA A 670 4.53 -17.00 -0.99
N GLN A 671 4.84 -17.17 0.29
CA GLN A 671 5.84 -16.40 1.02
C GLN A 671 7.09 -17.23 1.34
N ARG A 672 8.26 -16.58 1.18
CA ARG A 672 9.57 -17.15 1.51
C ARG A 672 10.20 -16.44 2.71
N ASN A 673 10.70 -17.21 3.67
CA ASN A 673 11.41 -16.67 4.82
C ASN A 673 12.78 -16.08 4.46
N PHE A 674 13.38 -16.51 3.36
CA PHE A 674 14.71 -16.08 2.95
C PHE A 674 14.82 -14.57 2.68
N ASP A 675 13.86 -14.00 1.96
CA ASP A 675 13.91 -12.61 1.49
C ASP A 675 12.69 -11.76 1.85
N GLY A 676 11.63 -12.38 2.39
CA GLY A 676 10.38 -11.72 2.75
C GLY A 676 9.46 -11.48 1.56
N ASP A 677 9.75 -12.11 0.42
CA ASP A 677 8.95 -11.98 -0.79
C ASP A 677 7.66 -12.79 -0.73
N HIS A 678 6.56 -12.16 -1.14
CA HIS A 678 5.27 -12.76 -1.40
C HIS A 678 5.06 -12.80 -2.92
N LYS A 679 5.25 -13.97 -3.52
CA LYS A 679 5.04 -14.18 -4.96
C LYS A 679 3.58 -14.44 -5.21
N ILE A 680 3.04 -13.80 -6.24
CA ILE A 680 1.65 -13.94 -6.65
C ILE A 680 1.60 -14.76 -7.93
N PHE A 681 0.84 -15.84 -7.92
CA PHE A 681 0.63 -16.70 -9.07
C PHE A 681 -0.84 -16.76 -9.46
N GLN A 682 -1.08 -17.02 -10.74
CA GLN A 682 -2.40 -17.24 -11.29
C GLN A 682 -2.34 -18.41 -12.26
N LEU A 683 -3.28 -19.34 -12.15
CA LEU A 683 -3.40 -20.43 -13.12
C LEU A 683 -4.09 -19.88 -14.37
N LYS A 684 -3.40 -20.00 -15.51
CA LYS A 684 -3.88 -19.46 -16.80
C LYS A 684 -4.07 -20.58 -17.80
N LYS A 685 -4.92 -20.33 -18.79
CA LYS A 685 -5.20 -21.28 -19.88
C LYS A 685 -4.81 -20.68 -21.23
N LEU A 686 -3.94 -21.37 -21.96
CA LEU A 686 -3.58 -21.01 -23.34
C LEU A 686 -3.71 -22.24 -24.24
N ASN A 687 -4.48 -22.12 -25.32
CA ASN A 687 -4.75 -23.21 -26.27
C ASN A 687 -5.27 -24.50 -25.61
N GLY A 688 -6.05 -24.36 -24.52
CA GLY A 688 -6.60 -25.49 -23.77
C GLY A 688 -5.67 -26.08 -22.70
N ILE A 689 -4.42 -25.62 -22.62
CA ILE A 689 -3.44 -26.08 -21.63
C ILE A 689 -3.38 -25.09 -20.47
N GLN A 690 -3.52 -25.58 -19.24
CA GLN A 690 -3.34 -24.81 -18.02
C GLN A 690 -1.86 -24.70 -17.66
N PHE A 691 -1.43 -23.54 -17.16
CA PHE A 691 -0.08 -23.29 -16.68
C PHE A 691 -0.08 -22.23 -15.57
N LEU A 692 0.85 -22.35 -14.63
CA LEU A 692 0.97 -21.47 -13.48
C LEU A 692 1.87 -20.28 -13.81
N ASP A 693 1.28 -19.09 -13.92
CA ASP A 693 1.99 -17.86 -14.25
C ASP A 693 2.38 -17.08 -13.00
N ASN A 694 3.60 -16.55 -12.95
CA ASN A 694 4.00 -15.61 -11.90
C ASN A 694 3.62 -14.20 -12.34
N ILE A 695 2.56 -13.68 -11.75
CA ILE A 695 1.97 -12.39 -12.15
C ILE A 695 2.54 -11.21 -11.35
N GLY A 696 3.28 -11.46 -10.26
CA GLY A 696 3.72 -10.38 -9.40
C GLY A 696 4.54 -10.76 -8.17
N LEU A 697 4.98 -9.71 -7.48
CA LEU A 697 5.72 -9.78 -6.23
C LEU A 697 5.38 -8.58 -5.34
N GLU A 698 5.13 -8.88 -4.06
CA GLU A 698 5.14 -7.95 -2.93
C GLU A 698 6.33 -8.28 -2.02
N SER A 699 7.05 -7.28 -1.50
CA SER A 699 8.29 -7.51 -0.73
C SER A 699 8.23 -6.86 0.63
N PHE A 700 8.50 -7.67 1.67
CA PHE A 700 8.55 -7.25 3.05
C PHE A 700 9.98 -7.38 3.61
N PRO A 701 10.36 -6.60 4.64
CA PRO A 701 11.43 -6.98 5.55
C PRO A 701 11.18 -8.40 6.08
N VAL A 702 12.19 -9.26 6.03
CA VAL A 702 12.12 -10.64 6.52
C VAL A 702 11.60 -10.70 7.95
N SER A 703 12.05 -9.79 8.81
CA SER A 703 11.62 -9.72 10.21
C SER A 703 10.13 -9.42 10.40
N GLN A 704 9.42 -8.88 9.40
CA GLN A 704 7.96 -8.71 9.48
C GLN A 704 7.21 -10.00 9.19
N VAL A 705 7.71 -10.84 8.29
CA VAL A 705 6.91 -11.92 7.69
C VAL A 705 7.47 -13.33 7.93
N HIS A 706 8.53 -13.45 8.72
CA HIS A 706 9.13 -14.73 9.06
C HIS A 706 8.10 -15.67 9.71
N ASN A 707 8.03 -16.91 9.23
CA ASN A 707 7.12 -17.96 9.71
C ASN A 707 5.64 -17.54 9.73
N SER A 708 5.23 -16.71 8.77
CA SER A 708 3.84 -16.24 8.75
C SER A 708 2.88 -17.33 8.31
N VAL A 709 1.71 -17.37 8.96
CA VAL A 709 0.58 -18.21 8.56
C VAL A 709 -0.48 -17.32 7.93
N MET A 710 -1.08 -17.75 6.82
CA MET A 710 -1.95 -16.88 6.02
C MET A 710 -3.21 -17.59 5.54
N CYS A 711 -4.28 -16.82 5.31
CA CYS A 711 -5.45 -17.25 4.56
C CYS A 711 -6.08 -16.06 3.84
N PHE A 712 -6.83 -16.33 2.78
CA PHE A 712 -7.73 -15.36 2.16
C PHE A 712 -9.17 -15.55 2.65
N GLY A 713 -9.97 -14.49 2.57
CA GLY A 713 -11.43 -14.52 2.68
C GLY A 713 -12.07 -13.17 2.42
N ASN A 714 -13.36 -13.18 2.13
CA ASN A 714 -14.16 -11.98 1.84
C ASN A 714 -14.62 -11.36 3.16
N PHE A 715 -13.74 -10.57 3.78
CA PHE A 715 -13.99 -9.94 5.08
C PHE A 715 -14.57 -8.52 4.94
N ASP A 716 -14.48 -7.92 3.74
CA ASP A 716 -15.25 -6.74 3.35
C ASP A 716 -16.47 -7.14 2.47
N PRO A 717 -17.68 -7.23 3.03
CA PRO A 717 -18.88 -7.64 2.29
C PRO A 717 -19.29 -6.63 1.20
N GLU A 718 -18.71 -5.41 1.17
CA GLU A 718 -18.92 -4.44 0.08
C GLU A 718 -18.02 -4.72 -1.14
N SER A 719 -17.03 -5.60 -1.01
CA SER A 719 -16.00 -5.91 -2.00
C SER A 719 -16.19 -7.30 -2.62
N GLN A 720 -15.79 -7.45 -3.89
CA GLN A 720 -15.65 -8.76 -4.55
C GLN A 720 -14.30 -9.40 -4.25
N ASN A 721 -13.31 -8.62 -3.84
CA ASN A 721 -11.98 -9.09 -3.50
C ASN A 721 -12.00 -9.86 -2.17
N ASP A 722 -11.09 -10.82 -2.07
CA ASP A 722 -10.70 -11.43 -0.81
C ASP A 722 -9.56 -10.63 -0.17
N GLU A 723 -9.65 -10.47 1.14
CA GLU A 723 -8.61 -9.91 2.00
C GLU A 723 -7.67 -11.03 2.49
N LEU A 724 -6.38 -10.73 2.53
CA LEU A 724 -5.33 -11.61 3.06
C LEU A 724 -5.16 -11.36 4.56
N VAL A 725 -5.42 -12.37 5.39
CA VAL A 725 -5.03 -12.35 6.81
C VAL A 725 -3.68 -13.02 6.96
N THR A 726 -2.78 -12.38 7.72
CA THR A 726 -1.44 -12.86 8.03
C THR A 726 -1.22 -12.83 9.54
N LEU A 727 -0.89 -13.99 10.11
CA LEU A 727 -0.44 -14.15 11.49
C LEU A 727 1.08 -14.19 11.51
N ARG A 728 1.71 -13.26 12.23
CA ARG A 728 3.16 -13.01 12.22
C ARG A 728 3.82 -13.57 13.47
N GLU A 729 5.08 -13.99 13.35
CA GLU A 729 5.88 -14.51 14.47
C GLU A 729 6.04 -13.50 15.61
N ASP A 730 6.01 -12.20 15.31
CA ASP A 730 6.00 -11.15 16.32
C ASP A 730 4.69 -11.09 17.14
N GLY A 731 3.72 -11.96 16.89
CA GLY A 731 2.40 -11.98 17.50
C GLY A 731 1.36 -11.17 16.73
N GLY A 732 1.76 -10.34 15.77
CA GLY A 732 0.84 -9.49 15.01
C GLY A 732 -0.18 -10.27 14.19
N ILE A 733 -1.41 -9.76 14.14
CA ILE A 733 -2.44 -10.12 13.17
C ILE A 733 -2.57 -8.94 12.22
N VAL A 734 -2.34 -9.17 10.93
CA VAL A 734 -2.44 -8.12 9.90
C VAL A 734 -3.37 -8.61 8.80
N MET A 735 -4.38 -7.81 8.49
CA MET A 735 -5.25 -8.02 7.34
C MET A 735 -4.88 -7.02 6.25
N PHE A 736 -4.70 -7.53 5.04
CA PHE A 736 -4.46 -6.74 3.86
C PHE A 736 -5.66 -6.83 2.91
N SER A 737 -6.09 -5.68 2.39
CA SER A 737 -7.00 -5.64 1.25
C SER A 737 -6.20 -5.52 -0.04
N ALA A 738 -6.82 -5.87 -1.16
CA ALA A 738 -6.28 -5.61 -2.48
C ALA A 738 -6.05 -4.10 -2.67
N ALA A 739 -4.90 -3.73 -3.24
CA ALA A 739 -4.64 -2.33 -3.61
C ALA A 739 -5.67 -1.82 -4.63
N LYS A 740 -6.19 -2.71 -5.48
CA LYS A 740 -7.31 -2.44 -6.39
C LYS A 740 -8.55 -3.17 -5.90
N VAL A 741 -9.54 -2.41 -5.47
CA VAL A 741 -10.80 -2.94 -4.93
C VAL A 741 -11.90 -2.83 -5.98
N ILE A 742 -12.64 -3.91 -6.16
CA ILE A 742 -13.85 -4.01 -6.97
C ILE A 742 -15.05 -4.09 -6.04
N LYS A 743 -15.86 -3.03 -6.01
CA LYS A 743 -17.08 -3.03 -5.20
C LYS A 743 -18.12 -3.99 -5.78
N LYS A 744 -18.83 -4.71 -4.91
CA LYS A 744 -20.06 -5.39 -5.27
C LYS A 744 -21.07 -4.34 -5.73
N THR A 745 -21.64 -4.52 -6.92
CA THR A 745 -22.74 -3.66 -7.35
C THR A 745 -23.95 -3.99 -6.49
N SER A 746 -24.36 -3.05 -5.65
CA SER A 746 -25.62 -3.21 -4.93
C SER A 746 -26.73 -3.36 -5.98
N ASN A 747 -27.39 -4.52 -5.99
CA ASN A 747 -28.61 -4.76 -6.76
C ASN A 747 -29.80 -3.94 -6.20
N THR A 748 -29.56 -2.72 -5.72
CA THR A 748 -30.57 -1.74 -5.34
C THR A 748 -30.89 -0.83 -6.52
N ASN A 749 -31.33 -1.45 -7.62
CA ASN A 749 -32.32 -0.92 -8.57
C ASN A 749 -32.50 -1.91 -9.72
N LYS A 750 -33.32 -2.95 -9.52
CA LYS A 750 -34.27 -3.35 -10.58
C LYS A 750 -35.34 -2.25 -10.71
N LYS A 751 -34.90 -1.05 -11.08
CA LYS A 751 -35.75 -0.08 -11.76
C LYS A 751 -35.16 0.01 -13.15
N SER A 752 -35.96 -0.48 -14.10
CA SER A 752 -35.94 -0.18 -15.54
C SER A 752 -34.63 0.38 -16.06
N ASP A 753 -33.91 -0.47 -16.80
CA ASP A 753 -32.92 -0.08 -17.80
C ASP A 753 -33.26 1.31 -18.41
N PRO A 754 -32.41 2.34 -18.19
CA PRO A 754 -32.66 3.68 -18.71
C PRO A 754 -32.55 3.75 -20.24
N CYS A 755 -32.27 2.64 -20.93
CA CYS A 755 -32.37 2.53 -22.38
C CYS A 755 -33.75 2.04 -22.87
N GLN A 756 -34.71 1.73 -21.98
CA GLN A 756 -36.05 1.31 -22.41
C GLN A 756 -37.01 2.47 -22.75
N ASP A 757 -36.74 3.70 -22.29
CA ASP A 757 -37.66 4.82 -22.48
C ASP A 757 -37.35 5.69 -23.72
N GLU A 758 -36.33 5.34 -24.52
CA GLU A 758 -35.95 6.11 -25.72
C GLU A 758 -36.15 5.37 -27.06
N LEU A 759 -36.81 4.20 -27.05
CA LEU A 759 -37.11 3.46 -28.28
C LEU A 759 -38.62 3.25 -28.44
N PRO A 760 -39.24 3.75 -29.54
CA PRO A 760 -40.65 3.51 -29.82
C PRO A 760 -40.97 2.01 -29.85
N ALA A 761 -42.10 1.64 -29.23
CA ALA A 761 -42.54 0.25 -29.07
C ALA A 761 -42.62 -0.53 -30.39
N GLU A 762 -42.70 0.15 -31.55
CA GLU A 762 -42.68 -0.49 -32.86
C GLU A 762 -41.35 -1.22 -33.16
N LEU A 763 -40.21 -0.75 -32.65
CA LEU A 763 -38.88 -1.32 -32.97
C LEU A 763 -38.62 -2.66 -32.26
N PHE A 764 -39.24 -2.88 -31.09
CA PHE A 764 -39.14 -4.15 -30.35
C PHE A 764 -39.95 -5.29 -30.99
N SER A 765 -41.03 -4.95 -31.72
CA SER A 765 -41.85 -5.96 -32.42
C SER A 765 -41.12 -6.59 -33.62
N LEU A 766 -40.24 -5.83 -34.28
CA LEU A 766 -39.44 -6.26 -35.43
C LEU A 766 -38.27 -7.20 -35.06
N LEU A 767 -37.79 -7.14 -33.81
CA LEU A 767 -36.71 -8.00 -33.31
C LEU A 767 -37.20 -9.36 -32.80
N LYS A 768 -38.49 -9.50 -32.47
CA LYS A 768 -39.10 -10.78 -32.08
C LYS A 768 -39.54 -11.64 -33.27
N SER A 769 -39.77 -11.05 -34.45
CA SER A 769 -40.24 -11.79 -35.63
C SER A 769 -39.14 -12.49 -36.44
N SER A 770 -37.85 -12.35 -36.09
CA SER A 770 -36.74 -12.97 -36.84
C SER A 770 -36.19 -14.27 -36.24
N PHE A 771 -36.82 -14.84 -35.21
CA PHE A 771 -36.34 -16.08 -34.55
C PHE A 771 -37.28 -17.29 -34.66
N ILE A 772 -38.36 -17.21 -35.46
CA ILE A 772 -39.19 -18.38 -35.78
C ILE A 772 -39.31 -18.45 -37.29
N LEU A 773 -38.47 -19.28 -37.93
CA LEU A 773 -38.72 -20.07 -39.15
C LEU A 773 -37.39 -20.54 -39.77
N LYS A 774 -36.93 -21.76 -39.40
CA LYS A 774 -36.41 -22.74 -40.36
C LYS A 774 -36.09 -24.08 -39.67
N GLU A 775 -37.10 -24.94 -39.60
CA GLU A 775 -36.88 -26.39 -39.63
C GLU A 775 -37.54 -26.92 -40.90
N LYS A 776 -36.80 -27.79 -41.61
CA LYS A 776 -37.16 -28.65 -42.77
C LYS A 776 -37.31 -27.95 -44.13
N SER A 777 -36.77 -28.45 -45.23
CA SER A 777 -35.91 -29.62 -45.54
C SER A 777 -35.43 -29.44 -46.99
N GLU A 778 -34.31 -30.05 -47.39
CA GLU A 778 -34.28 -31.08 -48.46
C GLU A 778 -32.86 -31.40 -48.93
N THR A 779 -32.54 -32.67 -48.74
CA THR A 779 -31.42 -33.41 -49.33
C THR A 779 -31.78 -33.74 -50.77
N ILE A 780 -30.94 -33.36 -51.73
CA ILE A 780 -31.04 -33.84 -53.13
C ILE A 780 -30.14 -35.06 -53.28
N ALA A 781 -30.72 -36.21 -53.61
CA ALA A 781 -30.03 -37.28 -54.31
C ALA A 781 -30.98 -38.15 -55.16
N SER A 782 -30.89 -37.91 -56.48
CA SER A 782 -30.92 -38.89 -57.57
C SER A 782 -32.24 -39.44 -58.16
N ALA A 783 -32.20 -39.45 -59.49
CA ALA A 783 -32.63 -40.49 -60.43
C ALA A 783 -34.05 -40.46 -61.01
N GLN A 784 -34.04 -40.28 -62.34
CA GLN A 784 -35.12 -40.47 -63.31
C GLN A 784 -35.60 -41.93 -63.40
N ARG A 785 -36.90 -42.08 -63.68
CA ARG A 785 -37.61 -42.98 -64.65
C ARG A 785 -39.07 -43.00 -64.17
N GLY A 786 -40.10 -42.69 -64.94
CA GLY A 786 -40.35 -43.03 -66.33
C GLY A 786 -41.53 -44.01 -66.35
N LYS A 787 -42.71 -43.50 -66.73
CA LYS A 787 -44.06 -44.09 -66.75
C LYS A 787 -44.88 -43.98 -65.47
#